data_AF-A0A8H7BRP9-F1
#
_entry.id   AF-A0A8H7BRP9-F1
#
_cell.length_a   1.000
_cell.length_b   1.000
_cell.length_c   1.000
_cell.angle_alpha   90.00
_cell.angle_beta   90.00
_cell.angle_gamma   90.00
#
_symmetry.space_group_name_H-M   'P 1'
#
loop_
_entity.id
_entity.type
_entity.pdbx_description
1 polymer ?
#
loop_
_entity_poly.entity_id
_entity_poly.type
_entity_poly.pdbx_seq_one_letter_code
_entity_poly.pdbx_strand_id
1 'polypeptide(L)'
;MSTSNTTQSQEEEIIRLKRELEEMVSSRKNEVAKEKDVMRGLVDRIKALTDERDEFARQLKSTSSGSRTTSSDADKLRKDVSTFKNQVEELLLEKEESKKSLLHFMKKADEAEAKVADLQKKNNKLEASKKKQTTKHSDDKTHDEELQRLRQELALVKEDRARVLREKENEYKMQTERTEKAQMYRKQIEDKLAKTEADNKELSSQLSGLKKQLEQMDNEKQQAEQQRNDSHQRIKAEKEQEIARIQNETKKKSERLEILENQLKKAEQLATEKDTMEKRWSAEKTKLEAKLAEQAAKQEDILRALQEQLKEVELELENKKVELEKAEQEADEDRSNLKLSTENAESLNIRYKEVETERNEALNQLAEVQSQVDMMKEELLKATGSAEAANDLLNRRDAGMDSLRKEVEGLLSSQAELEEKSKKYVNMLNKTKKQMIKMEKEKNSALEEANSLKDQLDELRNKQAETHSQTESEINQLNAKLQSTEGEIKILQRERKEAVDEKDRIFDELQIKKAEFESSQSLVDDLQRQLENNAKRFKEDQERISALQESEKLTYSAKMELEKREKSLMERIAAIEERLKEKEKAIATVKADADEREKHSASRQESLSERITELEANVKELETECHMKTKDVEVLESDKEGLLQRIDELESDLAEVVKNAEARITALNQFSKENEQLKSIKDKQAKELEDIRIRENHLKTLNKTLKEEVRKLSRMSQGSEFSVPSNTPRTQPSPTHFTPATTRNDRSPSHPTASISLNEPSVSHSPPSPVAKSKEEEINLEYLKNVILKFLENKSTRSQLIPVLTMLLNFSPEEIKRLYAKA
;
A
#
# COMPACT_ATOMS: atom_id res chain seq x y z
N MET A 1 50.60 -35.88 -125.64
CA MET A 1 51.22 -35.42 -124.37
C MET A 1 50.20 -35.12 -123.26
N SER A 2 48.93 -34.87 -123.56
CA SER A 2 47.90 -34.42 -122.59
C SER A 2 47.49 -35.41 -121.48
N THR A 3 48.16 -36.57 -121.35
CA THR A 3 47.83 -37.60 -120.36
C THR A 3 48.62 -37.47 -119.04
N SER A 4 49.73 -36.74 -119.00
CA SER A 4 50.54 -36.57 -117.78
C SER A 4 49.92 -35.61 -116.76
N ASN A 5 49.27 -34.52 -117.20
CA ASN A 5 48.71 -33.51 -116.32
C ASN A 5 47.58 -34.08 -115.44
N THR A 6 46.76 -34.98 -115.98
CA THR A 6 45.65 -35.62 -115.24
C THR A 6 46.15 -36.51 -114.11
N THR A 7 47.30 -37.19 -114.29
CA THR A 7 47.94 -37.95 -113.22
C THR A 7 48.55 -37.05 -112.14
N GLN A 8 49.22 -35.96 -112.52
CA GLN A 8 49.76 -35.00 -111.53
C GLN A 8 48.65 -34.37 -110.67
N SER A 9 47.54 -33.96 -111.29
CA SER A 9 46.39 -33.39 -110.56
C SER A 9 45.79 -34.37 -109.55
N GLN A 10 45.70 -35.67 -109.88
CA GLN A 10 45.25 -36.70 -108.93
C GLN A 10 46.28 -36.94 -107.80
N GLU A 11 47.57 -36.82 -108.09
CA GLU A 11 48.65 -37.00 -107.12
C GLU A 11 48.73 -35.82 -106.13
N GLU A 12 48.53 -34.59 -106.61
CA GLU A 12 48.38 -33.38 -105.80
C GLU A 12 47.13 -33.43 -104.89
N GLU A 13 45.99 -33.91 -105.40
CA GLU A 13 44.77 -34.10 -104.60
C GLU A 13 44.98 -35.14 -103.49
N ILE A 14 45.67 -36.25 -103.77
CA ILE A 14 46.07 -37.25 -102.77
C ILE A 14 47.01 -36.66 -101.72
N ILE A 15 47.95 -35.78 -102.10
CA ILE A 15 48.85 -35.09 -101.16
C ILE A 15 48.07 -34.11 -100.28
N ARG A 16 47.10 -33.37 -100.84
CA ARG A 16 46.21 -32.48 -100.08
C ARG A 16 45.40 -33.27 -99.03
N LEU A 17 44.74 -34.35 -99.46
CA LEU A 17 43.91 -35.17 -98.56
C LEU A 17 44.73 -35.85 -97.46
N LYS A 18 46.00 -36.21 -97.71
CA LYS A 18 46.92 -36.69 -96.66
C LYS A 18 47.20 -35.61 -95.62
N ARG A 19 47.52 -34.38 -96.03
CA ARG A 19 47.80 -33.26 -95.12
C ARG A 19 46.58 -32.93 -94.26
N GLU A 20 45.40 -32.87 -94.87
CA GLU A 20 44.13 -32.61 -94.18
C GLU A 20 43.79 -33.71 -93.16
N LEU A 21 44.12 -34.97 -93.47
CA LEU A 21 43.99 -36.09 -92.54
C LEU A 21 44.99 -36.01 -91.38
N GLU A 22 46.25 -35.66 -91.64
CA GLU A 22 47.29 -35.45 -90.61
C GLU A 22 46.93 -34.28 -89.67
N GLU A 23 46.38 -33.19 -90.21
CA GLU A 23 45.90 -32.03 -89.46
C GLU A 23 44.70 -32.40 -88.56
N MET A 24 43.71 -33.13 -89.08
CA MET A 24 42.61 -33.68 -88.27
C MET A 24 43.09 -34.61 -87.15
N VAL A 25 44.07 -35.49 -87.43
CA VAL A 25 44.66 -36.38 -86.42
C VAL A 25 45.44 -35.59 -85.36
N SER A 26 46.14 -34.52 -85.76
CA SER A 26 46.83 -33.62 -84.83
C SER A 26 45.86 -32.86 -83.92
N SER A 27 44.79 -32.29 -84.49
CA SER A 27 43.74 -31.58 -83.72
C SER A 27 43.08 -32.51 -82.69
N ARG A 28 42.69 -33.72 -83.09
CA ARG A 28 42.09 -34.70 -82.16
C ARG A 28 43.04 -35.15 -81.06
N LYS A 29 44.35 -35.26 -81.32
CA LYS A 29 45.34 -35.56 -80.27
C LYS A 29 45.42 -34.43 -79.25
N ASN A 30 45.29 -33.17 -79.68
CA ASN A 30 45.26 -32.01 -78.79
C ASN A 30 43.94 -31.92 -77.99
N GLU A 31 42.80 -32.33 -78.56
CA GLU A 31 41.52 -32.45 -77.84
C GLU A 31 41.58 -33.53 -76.75
N VAL A 32 42.07 -34.73 -77.09
CA VAL A 32 42.27 -35.85 -76.14
C VAL A 32 43.30 -35.51 -75.06
N ALA A 33 44.26 -34.62 -75.32
CA ALA A 33 45.15 -34.08 -74.29
C ALA A 33 44.40 -33.17 -73.31
N LYS A 34 43.64 -32.19 -73.81
CA LYS A 34 42.82 -31.28 -72.99
C LYS A 34 41.83 -32.04 -72.10
N GLU A 35 41.12 -33.03 -72.63
CA GLU A 35 40.14 -33.83 -71.88
C GLU A 35 40.81 -34.65 -70.75
N LYS A 36 42.06 -35.12 -70.97
CA LYS A 36 42.87 -35.78 -69.91
C LYS A 36 43.31 -34.81 -68.82
N ASP A 37 43.69 -33.58 -69.17
CA ASP A 37 44.08 -32.57 -68.18
C ASP A 37 42.86 -32.06 -67.38
N VAL A 38 41.67 -31.95 -67.99
CA VAL A 38 40.40 -31.73 -67.29
C VAL A 38 40.11 -32.86 -66.29
N MET A 39 40.22 -34.13 -66.71
CA MET A 39 40.05 -35.26 -65.78
C MET A 39 41.10 -35.27 -64.66
N ARG A 40 42.33 -34.78 -64.90
CA ARG A 40 43.34 -34.62 -63.84
C ARG A 40 42.88 -33.56 -62.82
N GLY A 41 42.47 -32.39 -63.29
CA GLY A 41 41.93 -31.32 -62.43
C GLY A 41 40.72 -31.75 -61.61
N LEU A 42 39.79 -32.53 -62.19
CA LEU A 42 38.68 -33.13 -61.45
C LEU A 42 39.16 -34.11 -60.38
N VAL A 43 40.14 -34.98 -60.68
CA VAL A 43 40.72 -35.91 -59.69
C VAL A 43 41.39 -35.17 -58.53
N ASP A 44 42.16 -34.13 -58.82
CA ASP A 44 42.84 -33.32 -57.80
C ASP A 44 41.84 -32.54 -56.93
N ARG A 45 40.76 -32.01 -57.53
CA ARG A 45 39.67 -31.32 -56.80
C ARG A 45 38.85 -32.27 -55.92
N ILE A 46 38.50 -33.46 -56.42
CA ILE A 46 37.85 -34.52 -55.63
C ILE A 46 38.71 -34.90 -54.44
N LYS A 47 40.04 -34.99 -54.63
CA LYS A 47 40.98 -35.30 -53.56
C LYS A 47 41.00 -34.20 -52.50
N ALA A 48 41.15 -32.93 -52.89
CA ALA A 48 41.16 -31.80 -51.96
C ALA A 48 39.88 -31.75 -51.10
N LEU A 49 38.69 -31.86 -51.72
CA LEU A 49 37.41 -31.88 -50.99
C LEU A 49 37.22 -33.14 -50.13
N THR A 50 37.87 -34.25 -50.47
CA THR A 50 37.90 -35.46 -49.63
C THR A 50 38.80 -35.27 -48.41
N ASP A 51 39.97 -34.65 -48.58
CA ASP A 51 40.91 -34.33 -47.51
C ASP A 51 40.30 -33.28 -46.55
N GLU A 52 39.64 -32.24 -47.06
CA GLU A 52 38.87 -31.24 -46.28
C GLU A 52 37.71 -31.88 -45.49
N ARG A 53 36.88 -32.72 -46.16
CA ARG A 53 35.80 -33.48 -45.50
C ARG A 53 36.33 -34.31 -44.33
N ASP A 54 37.45 -34.98 -44.52
CA ASP A 54 38.04 -35.85 -43.49
C ASP A 54 38.73 -35.05 -42.38
N GLU A 55 39.18 -33.82 -42.64
CA GLU A 55 39.55 -32.90 -41.57
C GLU A 55 38.34 -32.46 -40.75
N PHE A 56 37.26 -31.97 -41.39
CA PHE A 56 36.04 -31.59 -40.66
C PHE A 56 35.41 -32.77 -39.91
N ALA A 57 35.49 -34.00 -40.44
CA ALA A 57 35.07 -35.20 -39.73
C ALA A 57 35.96 -35.51 -38.51
N ARG A 58 37.27 -35.24 -38.56
CA ARG A 58 38.17 -35.33 -37.40
C ARG A 58 37.88 -34.25 -36.37
N GLN A 59 37.62 -33.00 -36.80
CA GLN A 59 37.21 -31.90 -35.93
C GLN A 59 35.88 -32.21 -35.22
N LEU A 60 34.87 -32.70 -35.95
CA LEU A 60 33.60 -33.16 -35.38
C LEU A 60 33.80 -34.31 -34.37
N LYS A 61 34.73 -35.23 -34.63
CA LYS A 61 35.04 -36.32 -33.72
C LYS A 61 35.75 -35.83 -32.45
N SER A 62 36.71 -34.91 -32.56
CA SER A 62 37.43 -34.36 -31.40
C SER A 62 36.55 -33.45 -30.54
N THR A 63 35.68 -32.65 -31.14
CA THR A 63 34.66 -31.86 -30.42
C THR A 63 33.64 -32.74 -29.72
N SER A 64 33.30 -33.92 -30.27
CA SER A 64 32.44 -34.90 -29.60
C SER A 64 33.08 -35.60 -28.39
N SER A 65 34.42 -35.60 -28.27
CA SER A 65 35.14 -36.14 -27.09
C SER A 65 35.68 -35.07 -26.14
N GLY A 66 35.63 -33.79 -26.52
CA GLY A 66 36.03 -32.65 -25.69
C GLY A 66 34.84 -31.94 -25.04
N SER A 67 34.70 -32.05 -23.72
CA SER A 67 33.66 -31.35 -22.96
C SER A 67 33.78 -29.82 -23.12
N ARG A 68 32.63 -29.14 -23.30
CA ARG A 68 32.46 -27.69 -23.59
C ARG A 68 32.71 -27.25 -25.05
N THR A 69 32.07 -27.89 -26.01
CA THR A 69 31.65 -27.23 -27.27
C THR A 69 30.13 -27.04 -27.28
N THR A 70 29.59 -26.06 -28.02
CA THR A 70 28.13 -25.85 -28.05
C THR A 70 27.48 -26.76 -29.08
N SER A 71 26.20 -27.15 -28.88
CA SER A 71 25.48 -27.97 -29.88
C SER A 71 25.51 -27.33 -31.26
N SER A 72 25.38 -26.00 -31.33
CA SER A 72 25.39 -25.24 -32.57
C SER A 72 26.67 -25.42 -33.40
N ASP A 73 27.82 -25.61 -32.75
CA ASP A 73 29.10 -25.81 -33.44
C ASP A 73 29.20 -27.23 -34.01
N ALA A 74 28.77 -28.22 -33.23
CA ALA A 74 28.70 -29.62 -33.67
C ALA A 74 27.66 -29.83 -34.79
N ASP A 75 26.52 -29.15 -34.72
CA ASP A 75 25.47 -29.21 -35.74
C ASP A 75 25.89 -28.49 -37.03
N LYS A 76 26.66 -27.41 -36.93
CA LYS A 76 27.30 -26.78 -38.10
C LYS A 76 28.33 -27.73 -38.73
N LEU A 77 29.25 -28.29 -37.95
CA LEU A 77 30.25 -29.26 -38.45
C LEU A 77 29.60 -30.48 -39.12
N ARG A 78 28.48 -31.00 -38.58
CA ARG A 78 27.68 -32.06 -39.22
C ARG A 78 27.13 -31.64 -40.58
N LYS A 79 26.60 -30.42 -40.69
CA LYS A 79 26.07 -29.87 -41.95
C LYS A 79 27.18 -29.69 -42.97
N ASP A 80 28.30 -29.10 -42.57
CA ASP A 80 29.45 -28.80 -43.44
C ASP A 80 30.04 -30.11 -44.00
N VAL A 81 30.26 -31.15 -43.16
CA VAL A 81 30.66 -32.50 -43.59
C VAL A 81 29.65 -33.11 -44.57
N SER A 82 28.34 -32.90 -44.39
CA SER A 82 27.32 -33.38 -45.31
C SER A 82 27.35 -32.65 -46.66
N THR A 83 27.64 -31.34 -46.69
CA THR A 83 27.77 -30.61 -47.95
C THR A 83 29.02 -31.02 -48.73
N PHE A 84 30.17 -31.22 -48.05
CA PHE A 84 31.38 -31.75 -48.70
C PHE A 84 31.16 -33.18 -49.22
N LYS A 85 30.42 -34.05 -48.50
CA LYS A 85 30.06 -35.38 -49.01
C LYS A 85 29.30 -35.27 -50.34
N ASN A 86 28.28 -34.43 -50.40
CA ASN A 86 27.46 -34.27 -51.60
C ASN A 86 28.28 -33.71 -52.78
N GLN A 87 29.15 -32.72 -52.55
CA GLN A 87 30.03 -32.16 -53.59
C GLN A 87 31.05 -33.19 -54.12
N VAL A 88 31.59 -34.04 -53.25
CA VAL A 88 32.47 -35.15 -53.68
C VAL A 88 31.70 -36.19 -54.50
N GLU A 89 30.44 -36.46 -54.16
CA GLU A 89 29.56 -37.39 -54.89
C GLU A 89 29.17 -36.83 -56.28
N GLU A 90 28.87 -35.54 -56.38
CA GLU A 90 28.60 -34.80 -57.62
C GLU A 90 29.82 -34.77 -58.56
N LEU A 91 31.01 -34.42 -58.06
CA LEU A 91 32.24 -34.44 -58.85
C LEU A 91 32.66 -35.86 -59.27
N LEU A 92 32.33 -36.89 -58.49
CA LEU A 92 32.53 -38.29 -58.90
C LEU A 92 31.63 -38.69 -60.08
N LEU A 93 30.41 -38.15 -60.17
CA LEU A 93 29.54 -38.30 -61.33
C LEU A 93 30.07 -37.54 -62.56
N GLU A 94 30.49 -36.28 -62.40
CA GLU A 94 31.10 -35.49 -63.49
C GLU A 94 32.37 -36.19 -64.04
N LYS A 95 33.18 -36.78 -63.16
CA LYS A 95 34.33 -37.61 -63.53
C LYS A 95 33.95 -38.91 -64.25
N GLU A 96 32.84 -39.55 -63.86
CA GLU A 96 32.29 -40.71 -64.57
C GLU A 96 31.81 -40.33 -65.98
N GLU A 97 31.17 -39.18 -66.15
CA GLU A 97 30.69 -38.68 -67.45
C GLU A 97 31.84 -38.24 -68.35
N SER A 98 32.82 -37.51 -67.81
CA SER A 98 34.07 -37.17 -68.49
C SER A 98 34.82 -38.43 -68.98
N LYS A 99 34.86 -39.48 -68.14
CA LYS A 99 35.43 -40.79 -68.50
C LYS A 99 34.62 -41.50 -69.59
N LYS A 100 33.29 -41.39 -69.59
CA LYS A 100 32.41 -41.95 -70.64
C LYS A 100 32.58 -41.19 -71.97
N SER A 101 32.71 -39.86 -71.93
CA SER A 101 33.05 -39.00 -73.07
C SER A 101 34.37 -39.43 -73.71
N LEU A 102 35.47 -39.41 -72.94
CA LEU A 102 36.80 -39.81 -73.42
C LEU A 102 36.81 -41.24 -73.99
N LEU A 103 36.10 -42.20 -73.37
CA LEU A 103 36.00 -43.57 -73.87
C LEU A 103 35.23 -43.67 -75.19
N HIS A 104 34.20 -42.84 -75.39
CA HIS A 104 33.51 -42.73 -76.67
C HIS A 104 34.41 -42.05 -77.73
N PHE A 105 35.16 -41.03 -77.35
CA PHE A 105 36.11 -40.33 -78.23
C PHE A 105 37.23 -41.26 -78.70
N MET A 106 37.79 -42.09 -77.81
CA MET A 106 38.77 -43.12 -78.15
C MET A 106 38.20 -44.13 -79.16
N LYS A 107 37.03 -44.73 -78.90
CA LYS A 107 36.39 -45.65 -79.86
C LYS A 107 36.16 -45.02 -81.23
N LYS A 108 35.79 -43.73 -81.25
CA LYS A 108 35.56 -42.96 -82.48
C LYS A 108 36.86 -42.61 -83.22
N ALA A 109 38.00 -42.60 -82.52
CA ALA A 109 39.33 -42.56 -83.13
C ALA A 109 39.72 -43.92 -83.72
N ASP A 110 39.56 -45.02 -82.95
CA ASP A 110 39.84 -46.39 -83.41
C ASP A 110 39.05 -46.73 -84.69
N GLU A 111 37.75 -46.37 -84.72
CA GLU A 111 36.90 -46.48 -85.91
C GLU A 111 37.38 -45.66 -87.10
N ALA A 112 38.00 -44.50 -86.87
CA ALA A 112 38.52 -43.65 -87.93
C ALA A 112 39.82 -44.21 -88.51
N GLU A 113 40.73 -44.70 -87.67
CA GLU A 113 41.96 -45.38 -88.09
C GLU A 113 41.65 -46.67 -88.88
N ALA A 114 40.65 -47.45 -88.45
CA ALA A 114 40.16 -48.61 -89.19
C ALA A 114 39.64 -48.24 -90.59
N LYS A 115 38.87 -47.14 -90.71
CA LYS A 115 38.36 -46.63 -92.00
C LYS A 115 39.49 -46.14 -92.91
N VAL A 116 40.53 -45.49 -92.37
CA VAL A 116 41.73 -45.08 -93.13
C VAL A 116 42.50 -46.31 -93.66
N ALA A 117 42.70 -47.33 -92.84
CA ALA A 117 43.39 -48.56 -93.24
C ALA A 117 42.66 -49.28 -94.40
N ASP A 118 41.32 -49.33 -94.38
CA ASP A 118 40.54 -49.93 -95.47
C ASP A 118 40.50 -49.08 -96.74
N LEU A 119 40.58 -47.74 -96.64
CA LEU A 119 40.75 -46.87 -97.80
C LEU A 119 42.12 -47.06 -98.46
N GLN A 120 43.20 -47.22 -97.67
CA GLN A 120 44.53 -47.57 -98.21
C GLN A 120 44.51 -48.93 -98.93
N LYS A 121 43.87 -49.96 -98.36
CA LYS A 121 43.69 -51.27 -99.03
C LYS A 121 42.92 -51.16 -100.35
N LYS A 122 41.93 -50.27 -100.45
CA LYS A 122 41.19 -50.01 -101.71
C LYS A 122 42.05 -49.29 -102.74
N ASN A 123 42.80 -48.26 -102.35
CA ASN A 123 43.64 -47.50 -103.29
C ASN A 123 44.70 -48.39 -103.95
N ASN A 124 45.35 -49.26 -103.17
CA ASN A 124 46.35 -50.21 -103.67
C ASN A 124 45.79 -51.23 -104.68
N LYS A 125 44.47 -51.49 -104.69
CA LYS A 125 43.81 -52.31 -105.72
C LYS A 125 43.47 -51.53 -107.00
N LEU A 126 43.26 -50.21 -106.89
CA LEU A 126 42.93 -49.35 -108.03
C LEU A 126 44.14 -49.16 -108.96
N GLU A 127 45.32 -48.91 -108.39
CA GLU A 127 46.57 -48.78 -109.14
C GLU A 127 46.91 -50.05 -109.95
N ALA A 128 46.69 -51.23 -109.38
CA ALA A 128 46.85 -52.51 -110.08
C ALA A 128 45.95 -52.65 -111.34
N SER A 129 44.86 -51.91 -111.42
CA SER A 129 43.86 -52.01 -112.50
C SER A 129 44.16 -51.09 -113.70
N LYS A 130 44.89 -49.98 -113.52
CA LYS A 130 45.16 -49.00 -114.60
C LYS A 130 46.15 -49.49 -115.68
N LYS A 131 46.81 -50.64 -115.50
CA LYS A 131 48.00 -51.04 -116.29
C LYS A 131 47.71 -51.88 -117.56
N LYS A 132 46.48 -51.90 -118.08
CA LYS A 132 46.11 -52.69 -119.29
C LYS A 132 44.99 -52.04 -120.14
N GLN A 133 45.31 -51.24 -121.18
CA GLN A 133 44.68 -51.32 -122.52
C GLN A 133 45.22 -50.31 -123.57
N THR A 134 45.01 -50.66 -124.85
CA THR A 134 45.17 -49.89 -126.12
C THR A 134 46.57 -49.53 -126.67
N THR A 135 46.78 -49.86 -127.95
CA THR A 135 47.93 -49.46 -128.81
C THR A 135 47.59 -49.62 -130.31
N LYS A 136 48.04 -48.67 -131.17
CA LYS A 136 48.36 -48.80 -132.63
C LYS A 136 47.17 -48.95 -133.62
N HIS A 137 47.04 -48.21 -134.75
CA HIS A 137 47.87 -48.01 -135.99
C HIS A 137 47.58 -49.09 -137.09
N SER A 138 47.68 -48.87 -138.42
CA SER A 138 47.93 -47.69 -139.31
C SER A 138 47.91 -48.11 -140.82
N ASP A 139 47.69 -47.16 -141.76
CA ASP A 139 48.33 -47.00 -143.12
C ASP A 139 48.31 -48.15 -144.19
N ASP A 140 48.42 -47.98 -145.54
CA ASP A 140 48.26 -46.87 -146.52
C ASP A 140 48.25 -47.37 -148.03
N LYS A 141 47.58 -46.64 -148.96
CA LYS A 141 47.53 -46.62 -150.47
C LYS A 141 48.00 -47.78 -151.40
N THR A 142 47.24 -48.04 -152.49
CA THR A 142 47.70 -48.20 -153.91
C THR A 142 46.60 -47.89 -154.97
N HIS A 143 46.90 -47.12 -156.03
CA HIS A 143 46.29 -45.78 -156.16
C HIS A 143 45.46 -45.39 -157.43
N ASP A 144 44.86 -46.29 -158.22
CA ASP A 144 43.97 -45.84 -159.34
C ASP A 144 42.71 -46.71 -159.62
N GLU A 145 42.76 -48.04 -159.49
CA GLU A 145 41.52 -48.79 -159.14
C GLU A 145 40.99 -48.30 -157.78
N GLU A 146 41.91 -47.86 -156.92
CA GLU A 146 41.63 -47.02 -155.76
C GLU A 146 40.85 -45.76 -156.09
N LEU A 147 40.90 -45.12 -157.26
CA LEU A 147 40.10 -43.91 -157.46
C LEU A 147 38.59 -44.24 -157.58
N GLN A 148 38.24 -45.46 -158.00
CA GLN A 148 36.86 -45.94 -158.06
C GLN A 148 36.47 -46.67 -156.76
N ARG A 149 37.38 -47.45 -156.16
CA ARG A 149 37.20 -47.97 -154.79
C ARG A 149 37.09 -46.82 -153.79
N LEU A 150 37.99 -45.85 -153.74
CA LEU A 150 37.88 -44.61 -152.95
C LEU A 150 36.64 -43.79 -153.30
N ARG A 151 35.93 -43.97 -154.42
CA ARG A 151 34.60 -43.36 -154.56
C ARG A 151 33.52 -44.12 -153.79
N GLN A 152 33.61 -45.44 -153.72
CA GLN A 152 32.75 -46.28 -152.86
C GLN A 152 33.18 -46.22 -151.39
N GLU A 153 34.48 -46.24 -151.08
CA GLU A 153 35.06 -46.13 -149.75
C GLU A 153 34.99 -44.70 -149.22
N LEU A 154 35.09 -43.64 -150.03
CA LEU A 154 34.74 -42.28 -149.57
C LEU A 154 33.21 -42.14 -149.42
N ALA A 155 32.38 -42.92 -150.11
CA ALA A 155 30.95 -42.98 -149.81
C ALA A 155 30.71 -43.71 -148.47
N LEU A 156 31.31 -44.89 -148.26
CA LEU A 156 31.25 -45.65 -147.01
C LEU A 156 31.92 -44.92 -145.85
N VAL A 157 33.00 -44.16 -146.07
CA VAL A 157 33.67 -43.32 -145.06
C VAL A 157 32.92 -42.00 -144.86
N LYS A 158 32.15 -41.50 -145.83
CA LYS A 158 31.15 -40.43 -145.58
C LYS A 158 29.96 -40.97 -144.78
N GLU A 159 29.53 -42.20 -145.03
CA GLU A 159 28.44 -42.86 -144.31
C GLU A 159 28.86 -43.26 -142.89
N ASP A 160 30.05 -43.84 -142.71
CA ASP A 160 30.69 -44.12 -141.42
C ASP A 160 31.02 -42.82 -140.70
N ARG A 161 31.52 -41.77 -141.38
CA ARG A 161 31.68 -40.45 -140.75
C ARG A 161 30.32 -39.85 -140.37
N ALA A 162 29.26 -40.07 -141.14
CA ALA A 162 27.91 -39.65 -140.76
C ALA A 162 27.30 -40.55 -139.68
N ARG A 163 27.74 -41.81 -139.54
CA ARG A 163 27.36 -42.71 -138.44
C ARG A 163 28.09 -42.29 -137.18
N VAL A 164 29.41 -42.14 -137.21
CA VAL A 164 30.26 -41.63 -136.12
C VAL A 164 29.87 -40.20 -135.72
N LEU A 165 29.48 -39.32 -136.65
CA LEU A 165 28.94 -38.00 -136.29
C LEU A 165 27.58 -38.11 -135.59
N ARG A 166 26.67 -39.00 -136.04
CA ARG A 166 25.40 -39.28 -135.33
C ARG A 166 25.61 -39.97 -133.98
N GLU A 167 26.58 -40.89 -133.87
CA GLU A 167 27.02 -41.53 -132.63
C GLU A 167 27.57 -40.46 -131.67
N LYS A 168 28.43 -39.55 -132.14
CA LYS A 168 28.97 -38.43 -131.34
C LYS A 168 27.91 -37.40 -130.98
N GLU A 169 26.99 -37.08 -131.88
CA GLU A 169 25.85 -36.20 -131.58
C GLU A 169 24.93 -36.82 -130.52
N ASN A 170 24.72 -38.14 -130.56
CA ASN A 170 23.97 -38.88 -129.55
C ASN A 170 24.73 -39.05 -128.23
N GLU A 171 26.07 -39.20 -128.27
CA GLU A 171 26.92 -39.12 -127.06
C GLU A 171 26.84 -37.73 -126.44
N TYR A 172 26.91 -36.66 -127.23
CA TYR A 172 26.76 -35.28 -126.74
C TYR A 172 25.37 -35.05 -126.15
N LYS A 173 24.28 -35.54 -126.77
CA LYS A 173 22.93 -35.48 -126.20
C LYS A 173 22.79 -36.27 -124.90
N MET A 174 23.34 -37.48 -124.83
CA MET A 174 23.41 -38.22 -123.57
C MET A 174 24.29 -37.53 -122.52
N GLN A 175 25.32 -36.78 -122.94
CA GLN A 175 26.17 -36.02 -122.03
C GLN A 175 25.47 -34.74 -121.53
N THR A 176 24.74 -34.02 -122.38
CA THR A 176 23.92 -32.87 -121.95
C THR A 176 22.82 -33.33 -121.00
N GLU A 177 22.07 -34.38 -121.34
CA GLU A 177 21.09 -34.98 -120.43
C GLU A 177 21.70 -35.39 -119.07
N ARG A 178 22.90 -35.98 -119.07
CA ARG A 178 23.61 -36.33 -117.83
C ARG A 178 24.01 -35.08 -117.04
N THR A 179 24.46 -34.01 -117.70
CA THR A 179 24.76 -32.75 -117.01
C THR A 179 23.52 -32.04 -116.48
N GLU A 180 22.39 -32.07 -117.21
CA GLU A 180 21.09 -31.53 -116.77
C GLU A 180 20.55 -32.30 -115.56
N LYS A 181 20.58 -33.64 -115.61
CA LYS A 181 20.21 -34.51 -114.48
C LYS A 181 21.13 -34.25 -113.27
N ALA A 182 22.43 -34.05 -113.49
CA ALA A 182 23.38 -33.68 -112.43
C ALA A 182 23.13 -32.28 -111.85
N GLN A 183 22.78 -31.29 -112.67
CA GLN A 183 22.37 -29.95 -112.23
C GLN A 183 21.06 -30.00 -111.43
N MET A 184 20.08 -30.78 -111.86
CA MET A 184 18.83 -31.01 -111.11
C MET A 184 19.12 -31.64 -109.74
N TYR A 185 19.98 -32.66 -109.66
CA TYR A 185 20.37 -33.25 -108.38
C TYR A 185 21.18 -32.30 -107.50
N ARG A 186 22.07 -31.47 -108.06
CA ARG A 186 22.76 -30.40 -107.30
C ARG A 186 21.75 -29.43 -106.70
N LYS A 187 20.82 -28.91 -107.50
CA LYS A 187 19.76 -28.02 -107.01
C LYS A 187 18.91 -28.67 -105.91
N GLN A 188 18.51 -29.93 -106.09
CA GLN A 188 17.78 -30.68 -105.03
C GLN A 188 18.59 -30.92 -103.75
N ILE A 189 19.92 -30.85 -103.80
CA ILE A 189 20.80 -30.92 -102.62
C ILE A 189 20.94 -29.51 -102.01
N GLU A 190 21.11 -28.47 -102.83
CA GLU A 190 21.17 -27.06 -102.42
C GLU A 190 19.85 -26.63 -101.72
N ASP A 191 18.69 -26.95 -102.31
CA ASP A 191 17.35 -26.70 -101.73
C ASP A 191 17.19 -27.40 -100.36
N LYS A 192 17.69 -28.63 -100.22
CA LYS A 192 17.67 -29.38 -98.95
C LYS A 192 18.63 -28.80 -97.92
N LEU A 193 19.82 -28.38 -98.35
CA LEU A 193 20.85 -27.83 -97.47
C LEU A 193 20.41 -26.48 -96.92
N ALA A 194 19.88 -25.60 -97.79
CA ALA A 194 19.25 -24.34 -97.41
C ALA A 194 18.08 -24.55 -96.42
N LYS A 195 17.26 -25.59 -96.61
CA LYS A 195 16.25 -25.95 -95.61
C LYS A 195 16.90 -26.35 -94.27
N THR A 196 17.88 -27.26 -94.26
CA THR A 196 18.52 -27.66 -93.00
C THR A 196 19.27 -26.52 -92.31
N GLU A 197 19.72 -25.49 -93.04
CA GLU A 197 20.25 -24.27 -92.44
C GLU A 197 19.16 -23.39 -91.81
N ALA A 198 17.97 -23.32 -92.40
CA ALA A 198 16.82 -22.64 -91.81
C ALA A 198 16.35 -23.36 -90.53
N ASP A 199 16.17 -24.68 -90.60
CA ASP A 199 15.78 -25.53 -89.46
C ASP A 199 16.81 -25.40 -88.30
N ASN A 200 18.11 -25.36 -88.60
CA ASN A 200 19.16 -25.13 -87.59
C ASN A 200 19.17 -23.70 -87.02
N LYS A 201 18.85 -22.67 -87.82
CA LYS A 201 18.73 -21.27 -87.32
C LYS A 201 17.54 -21.14 -86.38
N GLU A 202 16.42 -21.80 -86.67
CA GLU A 202 15.26 -21.86 -85.77
C GLU A 202 15.61 -22.56 -84.46
N LEU A 203 16.21 -23.77 -84.51
CA LEU A 203 16.68 -24.49 -83.32
C LEU A 203 17.70 -23.68 -82.49
N SER A 204 18.59 -22.93 -83.15
CA SER A 204 19.55 -22.04 -82.48
C SER A 204 18.85 -20.89 -81.76
N SER A 205 17.82 -20.30 -82.38
CA SER A 205 16.98 -19.26 -81.76
C SER A 205 16.17 -19.80 -80.57
N GLN A 206 15.58 -20.99 -80.69
CA GLN A 206 14.87 -21.67 -79.60
C GLN A 206 15.82 -21.99 -78.42
N LEU A 207 17.03 -22.48 -78.69
CA LEU A 207 18.06 -22.71 -77.67
C LEU A 207 18.55 -21.41 -77.01
N SER A 208 18.59 -20.29 -77.75
CA SER A 208 18.89 -18.97 -77.18
C SER A 208 17.77 -18.49 -76.25
N GLY A 209 16.50 -18.65 -76.64
CA GLY A 209 15.34 -18.33 -75.82
C GLY A 209 15.30 -19.16 -74.52
N LEU A 210 15.50 -20.48 -74.62
CA LEU A 210 15.55 -21.38 -73.46
C LEU A 210 16.71 -21.03 -72.51
N LYS A 211 17.89 -20.67 -73.02
CA LYS A 211 19.00 -20.19 -72.18
C LYS A 211 18.64 -18.91 -71.43
N LYS A 212 18.01 -17.94 -72.09
CA LYS A 212 17.58 -16.68 -71.46
C LYS A 212 16.51 -16.91 -70.38
N GLN A 213 15.58 -17.86 -70.60
CA GLN A 213 14.60 -18.27 -69.59
C GLN A 213 15.25 -18.97 -68.39
N LEU A 214 16.26 -19.81 -68.61
CA LEU A 214 16.98 -20.50 -67.53
C LEU A 214 17.82 -19.52 -66.70
N GLU A 215 18.50 -18.58 -67.36
CA GLU A 215 19.21 -17.46 -66.72
C GLU A 215 18.25 -16.56 -65.92
N GLN A 216 17.04 -16.28 -66.44
CA GLN A 216 16.01 -15.57 -65.69
C GLN A 216 15.59 -16.34 -64.43
N MET A 217 15.30 -17.65 -64.54
CA MET A 217 14.92 -18.46 -63.37
C MET A 217 16.01 -18.58 -62.32
N ASP A 218 17.30 -18.67 -62.70
CA ASP A 218 18.40 -18.66 -61.72
C ASP A 218 18.57 -17.29 -61.04
N ASN A 219 18.28 -16.18 -61.73
CA ASN A 219 18.22 -14.85 -61.13
C ASN A 219 17.04 -14.70 -60.16
N GLU A 220 15.83 -15.15 -60.55
CA GLU A 220 14.64 -15.16 -59.68
C GLU A 220 14.86 -16.04 -58.43
N LYS A 221 15.50 -17.20 -58.59
CA LYS A 221 15.92 -18.10 -57.51
C LYS A 221 16.94 -17.44 -56.57
N GLN A 222 17.95 -16.73 -57.10
CA GLN A 222 18.90 -15.97 -56.27
C GLN A 222 18.21 -14.85 -55.49
N GLN A 223 17.27 -14.11 -56.12
CA GLN A 223 16.47 -13.10 -55.42
C GLN A 223 15.59 -13.71 -54.32
N ALA A 224 14.94 -14.84 -54.58
CA ALA A 224 14.12 -15.55 -53.59
C ALA A 224 14.98 -16.09 -52.42
N GLU A 225 16.18 -16.59 -52.69
CA GLU A 225 17.13 -17.04 -51.66
C GLU A 225 17.67 -15.84 -50.84
N GLN A 226 17.95 -14.71 -51.47
CA GLN A 226 18.32 -13.48 -50.77
C GLN A 226 17.18 -12.95 -49.88
N GLN A 227 15.96 -12.81 -50.41
CA GLN A 227 14.77 -12.40 -49.63
C GLN A 227 14.53 -13.34 -48.44
N ARG A 228 14.68 -14.65 -48.65
CA ARG A 228 14.60 -15.66 -47.59
C ARG A 228 15.69 -15.43 -46.53
N ASN A 229 16.94 -15.21 -46.93
CA ASN A 229 18.04 -14.96 -46.00
C ASN A 229 17.84 -13.66 -45.19
N ASP A 230 17.37 -12.58 -45.83
CA ASP A 230 17.02 -11.33 -45.17
C ASP A 230 15.85 -11.53 -44.17
N SER A 231 14.85 -12.34 -44.54
CA SER A 231 13.75 -12.69 -43.63
C SER A 231 14.22 -13.49 -42.41
N HIS A 232 15.15 -14.44 -42.60
CA HIS A 232 15.77 -15.17 -41.49
C HIS A 232 16.61 -14.24 -40.60
N GLN A 233 17.33 -13.27 -41.15
CA GLN A 233 18.07 -12.29 -40.36
C GLN A 233 17.15 -11.38 -39.54
N ARG A 234 16.03 -10.89 -40.12
CA ARG A 234 15.02 -10.11 -39.40
C ARG A 234 14.40 -10.90 -38.25
N ILE A 235 13.91 -12.12 -38.53
CA ILE A 235 13.34 -13.01 -37.52
C ILE A 235 14.36 -13.32 -36.42
N LYS A 236 15.64 -13.53 -36.76
CA LYS A 236 16.70 -13.74 -35.77
C LYS A 236 16.88 -12.51 -34.88
N ALA A 237 16.97 -11.31 -35.46
CA ALA A 237 17.13 -10.06 -34.70
C ALA A 237 15.92 -9.78 -33.79
N GLU A 238 14.70 -10.06 -34.25
CA GLU A 238 13.47 -9.98 -33.43
C GLU A 238 13.53 -10.95 -32.24
N LYS A 239 14.01 -12.18 -32.43
CA LYS A 239 14.18 -13.14 -31.33
C LYS A 239 15.30 -12.74 -30.36
N GLU A 240 16.41 -12.20 -30.84
CA GLU A 240 17.48 -11.67 -29.98
C GLU A 240 17.00 -10.45 -29.18
N GLN A 241 16.19 -9.56 -29.77
CA GLN A 241 15.56 -8.44 -29.06
C GLN A 241 14.57 -8.92 -27.99
N GLU A 242 13.75 -9.93 -28.30
CA GLU A 242 12.78 -10.49 -27.34
C GLU A 242 13.46 -11.23 -26.19
N ILE A 243 14.54 -11.97 -26.45
CA ILE A 243 15.40 -12.57 -25.41
C ILE A 243 15.97 -11.47 -24.50
N ALA A 244 16.46 -10.36 -25.06
CA ALA A 244 16.96 -9.22 -24.28
C ALA A 244 15.87 -8.55 -23.43
N ARG A 245 14.63 -8.43 -23.93
CA ARG A 245 13.48 -7.97 -23.13
C ARG A 245 13.21 -8.91 -21.94
N ILE A 246 13.11 -10.21 -22.19
CA ILE A 246 12.84 -11.23 -21.17
C ILE A 246 13.94 -11.24 -20.09
N GLN A 247 15.21 -11.13 -20.49
CA GLN A 247 16.35 -11.03 -19.55
C GLN A 247 16.30 -9.76 -18.69
N ASN A 248 15.88 -8.62 -19.25
CA ASN A 248 15.71 -7.38 -18.50
C ASN A 248 14.52 -7.49 -17.53
N GLU A 249 13.43 -8.16 -17.93
CA GLU A 249 12.32 -8.47 -17.03
C GLU A 249 12.70 -9.41 -15.88
N THR A 250 13.44 -10.49 -16.11
CA THR A 250 13.89 -11.36 -15.02
C THR A 250 14.86 -10.63 -14.10
N LYS A 251 15.75 -9.78 -14.61
CA LYS A 251 16.62 -8.93 -13.77
C LYS A 251 15.81 -7.99 -12.87
N LYS A 252 14.81 -7.28 -13.41
CA LYS A 252 13.90 -6.42 -12.62
C LYS A 252 13.08 -7.22 -11.60
N LYS A 253 12.70 -8.46 -11.92
CA LYS A 253 12.01 -9.36 -11.00
C LYS A 253 12.92 -9.85 -9.88
N SER A 254 14.19 -10.15 -10.13
CA SER A 254 15.17 -10.49 -9.07
C SER A 254 15.51 -9.28 -8.19
N GLU A 255 15.73 -8.09 -8.77
CA GLU A 255 15.95 -6.85 -8.01
C GLU A 255 14.76 -6.54 -7.08
N ARG A 256 13.52 -6.77 -7.56
CA ARG A 256 12.32 -6.62 -6.74
C ARG A 256 12.21 -7.68 -5.62
N LEU A 257 12.64 -8.92 -5.87
CA LEU A 257 12.67 -9.96 -4.84
C LEU A 257 13.69 -9.64 -3.76
N GLU A 258 14.88 -9.17 -4.11
CA GLU A 258 15.91 -8.73 -3.16
C GLU A 258 15.42 -7.56 -2.28
N ILE A 259 14.73 -6.59 -2.87
CA ILE A 259 14.09 -5.50 -2.11
C ILE A 259 13.03 -6.04 -1.12
N LEU A 260 12.20 -7.01 -1.54
CA LEU A 260 11.18 -7.61 -0.66
C LEU A 260 11.81 -8.46 0.46
N GLU A 261 12.88 -9.20 0.17
CA GLU A 261 13.61 -9.99 1.18
C GLU A 261 14.27 -9.08 2.23
N ASN A 262 14.85 -7.95 1.80
CA ASN A 262 15.41 -6.96 2.72
C ASN A 262 14.32 -6.21 3.52
N GLN A 263 13.13 -5.99 2.95
CA GLN A 263 11.97 -5.49 3.70
C GLN A 263 11.48 -6.50 4.75
N LEU A 264 11.47 -7.80 4.42
CA LEU A 264 11.09 -8.87 5.35
C LEU A 264 12.06 -8.94 6.54
N LYS A 265 13.38 -8.97 6.28
CA LYS A 265 14.41 -8.94 7.33
C LYS A 265 14.29 -7.72 8.24
N LYS A 266 13.93 -6.55 7.69
CA LYS A 266 13.67 -5.35 8.49
C LYS A 266 12.40 -5.46 9.33
N ALA A 267 11.36 -6.11 8.83
CA ALA A 267 10.14 -6.39 9.62
C ALA A 267 10.42 -7.38 10.76
N GLU A 268 11.25 -8.41 10.52
CA GLU A 268 11.71 -9.34 11.56
C GLU A 268 12.54 -8.63 12.64
N GLN A 269 13.45 -7.74 12.25
CA GLN A 269 14.19 -6.88 13.18
C GLN A 269 13.24 -6.04 14.05
N LEU A 270 12.30 -5.30 13.44
CA LEU A 270 11.31 -4.49 14.16
C LEU A 270 10.40 -5.33 15.07
N ALA A 271 10.09 -6.57 14.69
CA ALA A 271 9.34 -7.50 15.55
C ALA A 271 10.16 -7.93 16.79
N THR A 272 11.45 -8.21 16.63
CA THR A 272 12.33 -8.52 17.78
C THR A 272 12.59 -7.29 18.67
N GLU A 273 12.77 -6.10 18.09
CA GLU A 273 12.85 -4.85 18.85
C GLU A 273 11.57 -4.64 19.67
N LYS A 274 10.40 -4.83 19.07
CA LYS A 274 9.11 -4.75 19.77
C LYS A 274 9.05 -5.69 20.99
N ASP A 275 9.40 -6.97 20.82
CA ASP A 275 9.43 -7.94 21.92
C ASP A 275 10.41 -7.52 23.05
N THR A 276 11.59 -7.00 22.70
CA THR A 276 12.50 -6.46 23.73
C THR A 276 11.95 -5.21 24.44
N MET A 277 11.17 -4.39 23.75
CA MET A 277 10.52 -3.21 24.33
C MET A 277 9.32 -3.57 25.22
N GLU A 278 8.52 -4.57 24.86
CA GLU A 278 7.47 -5.12 25.74
C GLU A 278 8.07 -5.76 27.01
N LYS A 279 9.20 -6.45 26.89
CA LYS A 279 9.99 -6.98 28.03
C LYS A 279 10.59 -5.88 28.92
N ARG A 280 11.07 -4.78 28.33
CA ARG A 280 11.51 -3.59 29.10
C ARG A 280 10.35 -2.88 29.79
N TRP A 281 9.21 -2.72 29.11
CA TRP A 281 8.02 -2.07 29.66
C TRP A 281 7.44 -2.82 30.85
N SER A 282 7.30 -4.15 30.74
CA SER A 282 6.87 -5.00 31.85
C SER A 282 7.85 -4.98 33.03
N ALA A 283 9.17 -4.98 32.77
CA ALA A 283 10.20 -4.86 33.81
C ALA A 283 10.29 -3.47 34.46
N GLU A 284 9.85 -2.39 33.79
CA GLU A 284 9.75 -1.06 34.42
C GLU A 284 8.42 -0.90 35.17
N LYS A 285 7.32 -1.49 34.66
CA LYS A 285 6.02 -1.54 35.36
C LYS A 285 6.16 -2.19 36.73
N THR A 286 6.84 -3.32 36.84
CA THR A 286 7.05 -3.99 38.14
C THR A 286 7.94 -3.20 39.10
N LYS A 287 8.89 -2.39 38.60
CA LYS A 287 9.65 -1.44 39.45
C LYS A 287 8.78 -0.29 39.95
N LEU A 288 7.86 0.21 39.12
CA LEU A 288 6.93 1.27 39.53
C LEU A 288 5.93 0.74 40.57
N GLU A 289 5.42 -0.49 40.39
CA GLU A 289 4.59 -1.18 41.37
C GLU A 289 5.33 -1.40 42.70
N ALA A 290 6.60 -1.81 42.66
CA ALA A 290 7.44 -1.94 43.84
C ALA A 290 7.70 -0.60 44.56
N LYS A 291 7.97 0.48 43.82
CA LYS A 291 8.12 1.84 44.37
C LYS A 291 6.83 2.36 45.00
N LEU A 292 5.68 2.04 44.42
CA LEU A 292 4.37 2.41 44.98
C LEU A 292 4.16 1.70 46.33
N ALA A 293 4.51 0.42 46.43
CA ALA A 293 4.45 -0.33 47.69
C ALA A 293 5.44 0.22 48.74
N GLU A 294 6.67 0.59 48.33
CA GLU A 294 7.66 1.24 49.20
C GLU A 294 7.14 2.60 49.73
N GLN A 295 6.44 3.37 48.90
CA GLN A 295 5.84 4.65 49.31
C GLN A 295 4.64 4.43 50.23
N ALA A 296 3.81 3.41 50.01
CA ALA A 296 2.69 3.06 50.88
C ALA A 296 3.18 2.64 52.28
N ALA A 297 4.23 1.82 52.37
CA ALA A 297 4.83 1.44 53.65
C ALA A 297 5.34 2.66 54.44
N LYS A 298 5.99 3.62 53.77
CA LYS A 298 6.42 4.88 54.40
C LYS A 298 5.25 5.74 54.87
N GLN A 299 4.11 5.72 54.18
CA GLN A 299 2.90 6.40 54.64
C GLN A 299 2.29 5.71 55.88
N GLU A 300 2.34 4.37 55.95
CA GLU A 300 1.92 3.62 57.13
C GLU A 300 2.80 3.92 58.36
N ASP A 301 4.13 3.97 58.19
CA ASP A 301 5.07 4.33 59.26
C ASP A 301 4.86 5.78 59.74
N ILE A 302 4.57 6.73 58.84
CA ILE A 302 4.21 8.11 59.19
C ILE A 302 2.89 8.16 59.97
N LEU A 303 1.87 7.41 59.55
CA LEU A 303 0.60 7.33 60.29
C LEU A 303 0.81 6.75 61.70
N ARG A 304 1.65 5.73 61.84
CA ARG A 304 1.99 5.14 63.14
C ARG A 304 2.70 6.15 64.06
N ALA A 305 3.62 6.94 63.52
CA ALA A 305 4.28 8.01 64.27
C ALA A 305 3.32 9.14 64.68
N LEU A 306 2.39 9.53 63.81
CA LEU A 306 1.34 10.52 64.14
C LEU A 306 0.38 10.02 65.22
N GLN A 307 0.03 8.72 65.21
CA GLN A 307 -0.75 8.08 66.28
C GLN A 307 -0.01 8.03 67.62
N GLU A 308 1.32 7.96 67.61
CA GLU A 308 2.15 7.97 68.81
C GLU A 308 2.27 9.40 69.38
N GLN A 309 2.46 10.40 68.52
CA GLN A 309 2.38 11.82 68.91
C GLN A 309 1.00 12.23 69.43
N LEU A 310 -0.08 11.69 68.85
CA LEU A 310 -1.43 11.99 69.32
C LEU A 310 -1.66 11.50 70.76
N LYS A 311 -1.15 10.30 71.11
CA LYS A 311 -1.17 9.78 72.49
C LYS A 311 -0.30 10.59 73.45
N GLU A 312 0.82 11.14 72.98
CA GLU A 312 1.66 12.03 73.78
C GLU A 312 0.90 13.33 74.10
N VAL A 313 0.20 13.92 73.13
CA VAL A 313 -0.66 15.10 73.32
C VAL A 313 -1.89 14.80 74.20
N GLU A 314 -2.51 13.63 74.07
CA GLU A 314 -3.58 13.19 74.98
C GLU A 314 -3.09 13.10 76.43
N LEU A 315 -1.88 12.57 76.64
CA LEU A 315 -1.25 12.50 77.96
C LEU A 315 -0.87 13.88 78.50
N GLU A 316 -0.35 14.79 77.68
CA GLU A 316 -0.12 16.19 78.08
C GLU A 316 -1.43 16.89 78.46
N LEU A 317 -2.50 16.69 77.69
CA LEU A 317 -3.81 17.29 77.95
C LEU A 317 -4.41 16.78 79.26
N GLU A 318 -4.28 15.48 79.56
CA GLU A 318 -4.71 14.92 80.85
C GLU A 318 -3.92 15.49 82.02
N ASN A 319 -2.59 15.61 81.88
CA ASN A 319 -1.75 16.30 82.88
C ASN A 319 -2.18 17.76 83.07
N LYS A 320 -2.60 18.45 82.00
CA LYS A 320 -3.11 19.83 82.08
C LYS A 320 -4.49 19.95 82.73
N LYS A 321 -5.36 18.93 82.67
CA LYS A 321 -6.57 18.88 83.51
C LYS A 321 -6.20 18.81 85.00
N VAL A 322 -5.22 17.97 85.37
CA VAL A 322 -4.76 17.81 86.76
C VAL A 322 -4.02 19.06 87.29
N GLU A 323 -3.43 19.87 86.41
CA GLU A 323 -2.96 21.22 86.77
C GLU A 323 -4.13 22.22 86.93
N LEU A 324 -5.13 22.17 86.05
CA LEU A 324 -6.32 23.04 86.13
C LEU A 324 -7.12 22.81 87.42
N GLU A 325 -7.36 21.54 87.78
CA GLU A 325 -8.09 21.15 89.00
C GLU A 325 -7.41 21.69 90.27
N LYS A 326 -6.07 21.73 90.29
CA LYS A 326 -5.30 22.36 91.38
C LYS A 326 -5.43 23.88 91.38
N ALA A 327 -5.37 24.51 90.21
CA ALA A 327 -5.56 25.95 90.08
C ALA A 327 -7.00 26.39 90.47
N GLU A 328 -8.00 25.54 90.26
CA GLU A 328 -9.38 25.78 90.75
C GLU A 328 -9.47 25.62 92.28
N GLN A 329 -8.77 24.65 92.88
CA GLN A 329 -8.65 24.51 94.33
C GLN A 329 -7.95 25.72 94.97
N GLU A 330 -6.82 26.18 94.41
CA GLU A 330 -6.13 27.40 94.84
C GLU A 330 -7.03 28.64 94.66
N ALA A 331 -7.77 28.73 93.56
CA ALA A 331 -8.67 29.86 93.30
C ALA A 331 -9.86 29.92 94.27
N ASP A 332 -10.43 28.79 94.70
CA ASP A 332 -11.50 28.79 95.72
C ASP A 332 -10.95 29.03 97.15
N GLU A 333 -9.69 28.66 97.45
CA GLU A 333 -9.01 29.09 98.68
C GLU A 333 -8.77 30.62 98.68
N ASP A 334 -8.27 31.18 97.57
CA ASP A 334 -8.15 32.63 97.38
C ASP A 334 -9.50 33.35 97.43
N ARG A 335 -10.58 32.72 96.95
CA ARG A 335 -11.95 33.24 97.05
C ARG A 335 -12.50 33.21 98.48
N SER A 336 -12.06 32.27 99.29
CA SER A 336 -12.31 32.24 100.75
C SER A 336 -11.56 33.37 101.45
N ASN A 337 -10.28 33.56 101.11
CA ASN A 337 -9.47 34.69 101.58
C ASN A 337 -10.06 36.05 101.14
N LEU A 338 -10.63 36.13 99.93
CA LEU A 338 -11.30 37.32 99.42
C LEU A 338 -12.62 37.62 100.16
N LYS A 339 -13.35 36.62 100.65
CA LYS A 339 -14.50 36.83 101.56
C LYS A 339 -14.05 37.48 102.87
N LEU A 340 -13.04 36.92 103.53
CA LEU A 340 -12.45 37.50 104.74
C LEU A 340 -11.91 38.93 104.50
N SER A 341 -11.35 39.18 103.32
CA SER A 341 -10.90 40.51 102.89
C SER A 341 -12.06 41.48 102.64
N THR A 342 -13.18 41.02 102.07
CA THR A 342 -14.36 41.85 101.82
C THR A 342 -15.17 42.14 103.08
N GLU A 343 -15.26 41.23 104.04
CA GLU A 343 -15.83 41.51 105.38
C GLU A 343 -15.00 42.57 106.14
N ASN A 344 -13.66 42.52 106.01
CA ASN A 344 -12.78 43.59 106.49
C ASN A 344 -12.95 44.90 105.70
N ALA A 345 -13.17 44.83 104.38
CA ALA A 345 -13.41 46.00 103.54
C ALA A 345 -14.76 46.66 103.81
N GLU A 346 -15.81 45.90 104.14
CA GLU A 346 -17.10 46.43 104.60
C GLU A 346 -16.96 47.09 105.98
N SER A 347 -16.21 46.48 106.89
CA SER A 347 -15.85 47.08 108.18
C SER A 347 -15.09 48.40 108.01
N LEU A 348 -14.20 48.49 107.01
CA LEU A 348 -13.52 49.73 106.61
C LEU A 348 -14.43 50.71 105.86
N ASN A 349 -15.44 50.24 105.12
CA ASN A 349 -16.39 51.08 104.37
C ASN A 349 -17.40 51.76 105.31
N ILE A 350 -17.83 51.08 106.38
CA ILE A 350 -18.56 51.70 107.49
C ILE A 350 -17.74 52.88 108.05
N ARG A 351 -16.45 52.64 108.31
CA ARG A 351 -15.51 53.65 108.80
C ARG A 351 -15.16 54.74 107.77
N TYR A 352 -15.20 54.41 106.48
CA TYR A 352 -15.02 55.39 105.40
C TYR A 352 -16.23 56.31 105.28
N LYS A 353 -17.45 55.82 105.55
CA LYS A 353 -18.66 56.65 105.56
C LYS A 353 -18.67 57.66 106.71
N GLU A 354 -18.12 57.30 107.87
CA GLU A 354 -17.86 58.25 108.96
C GLU A 354 -16.92 59.38 108.48
N VAL A 355 -15.81 59.04 107.82
CA VAL A 355 -14.87 60.02 107.25
C VAL A 355 -15.43 60.76 106.02
N GLU A 356 -16.32 60.18 105.24
CA GLU A 356 -16.96 60.86 104.11
C GLU A 356 -18.01 61.88 104.56
N THR A 357 -18.67 61.66 105.71
CA THR A 357 -19.44 62.73 106.36
C THR A 357 -18.55 63.91 106.76
N GLU A 358 -17.34 63.67 107.29
CA GLU A 358 -16.35 64.73 107.56
C GLU A 358 -15.85 65.41 106.26
N ARG A 359 -15.60 64.65 105.19
CA ARG A 359 -15.10 65.17 103.91
C ARG A 359 -16.10 66.07 103.19
N ASN A 360 -17.39 65.75 103.25
CA ASN A 360 -18.41 66.50 102.53
C ASN A 360 -18.73 67.86 103.19
N GLU A 361 -18.37 68.06 104.47
CA GLU A 361 -18.32 69.41 105.06
C GLU A 361 -17.24 70.27 104.37
N ALA A 362 -16.09 69.69 104.04
CA ALA A 362 -14.96 70.39 103.42
C ALA A 362 -15.11 70.63 101.89
N LEU A 363 -15.72 69.72 101.14
CA LEU A 363 -15.79 69.82 99.67
C LEU A 363 -16.59 71.01 99.12
N ASN A 364 -17.36 71.70 99.97
CA ASN A 364 -17.93 73.03 99.68
C ASN A 364 -16.87 74.07 99.23
N GLN A 365 -15.59 73.83 99.54
CA GLN A 365 -14.47 74.73 99.19
C GLN A 365 -13.98 74.56 97.74
N LEU A 366 -14.38 73.51 97.00
CA LEU A 366 -13.93 73.25 95.63
C LEU A 366 -14.69 74.05 94.55
N ALA A 367 -15.53 75.01 94.94
CA ALA A 367 -16.26 75.87 93.99
C ALA A 367 -15.34 76.80 93.16
N GLU A 368 -14.07 76.95 93.53
CA GLU A 368 -13.12 77.90 92.94
C GLU A 368 -12.43 77.38 91.64
N VAL A 369 -12.95 76.29 91.06
CA VAL A 369 -12.55 75.66 89.77
C VAL A 369 -12.61 76.61 88.55
N GLN A 370 -13.21 77.80 88.71
CA GLN A 370 -13.47 78.82 87.69
C GLN A 370 -12.29 79.21 86.77
N SER A 371 -11.04 78.95 87.16
CA SER A 371 -9.84 79.49 86.51
C SER A 371 -9.36 78.79 85.23
N GLN A 372 -9.91 77.63 84.84
CA GLN A 372 -9.39 76.81 83.71
C GLN A 372 -9.81 77.29 82.30
N VAL A 373 -10.01 78.60 82.10
CA VAL A 373 -10.57 79.17 80.86
C VAL A 373 -9.51 79.42 79.77
N ASP A 374 -8.26 79.70 80.14
CA ASP A 374 -7.26 80.30 79.23
C ASP A 374 -6.49 79.34 78.31
N MET A 375 -6.80 78.04 78.28
CA MET A 375 -5.98 77.02 77.57
C MET A 375 -5.99 77.13 76.03
N MET A 376 -7.06 77.61 75.41
CA MET A 376 -7.36 77.33 73.99
C MET A 376 -6.68 78.28 73.00
N LYS A 377 -5.35 78.19 72.84
CA LYS A 377 -4.61 79.19 72.03
C LYS A 377 -3.50 78.74 71.06
N GLU A 378 -2.96 77.52 71.13
CA GLU A 378 -1.67 77.24 70.45
C GLU A 378 -1.53 75.87 69.76
N GLU A 379 -2.57 75.42 69.06
CA GLU A 379 -2.46 74.37 68.02
C GLU A 379 -2.23 75.00 66.63
N LEU A 380 -1.13 74.68 65.90
CA LEU A 380 -1.01 75.16 64.50
C LEU A 380 -0.21 74.32 63.48
N LEU A 381 1.08 74.00 63.70
CA LEU A 381 2.00 73.64 62.57
C LEU A 381 2.39 72.14 62.46
N LYS A 382 2.26 71.56 61.25
CA LYS A 382 2.55 70.15 60.93
C LYS A 382 3.33 69.94 59.61
N ALA A 383 4.28 68.99 59.64
CA ALA A 383 4.67 67.97 58.62
C ALA A 383 5.44 68.27 57.28
N THR A 384 6.42 67.38 56.99
CA THR A 384 7.19 67.03 55.74
C THR A 384 7.89 65.65 55.97
N GLY A 385 8.52 64.87 55.06
CA GLY A 385 8.90 64.94 53.62
C GLY A 385 9.51 63.57 53.14
N SER A 386 10.16 63.44 51.97
CA SER A 386 10.65 62.13 51.41
C SER A 386 11.77 62.25 50.30
N ALA A 387 12.58 61.18 50.03
CA ALA A 387 13.57 61.00 48.91
C ALA A 387 14.21 59.55 48.92
N GLU A 388 15.29 59.22 48.16
CA GLU A 388 15.33 58.69 46.75
C GLU A 388 16.69 57.95 46.42
N ALA A 389 16.96 57.51 45.16
CA ALA A 389 18.25 56.97 44.56
C ALA A 389 18.71 55.52 44.95
N ALA A 390 19.69 54.77 44.36
CA ALA A 390 20.53 54.70 43.11
C ALA A 390 21.41 53.37 43.14
N ASN A 391 22.23 52.87 42.18
CA ASN A 391 22.35 52.84 40.69
C ASN A 391 23.53 51.86 40.24
N ASP A 392 23.76 51.62 38.92
CA ASP A 392 25.01 51.13 38.23
C ASP A 392 25.52 49.65 38.38
N LEU A 393 26.33 49.02 37.48
CA LEU A 393 26.55 49.01 35.99
C LEU A 393 27.57 47.89 35.58
N LEU A 394 27.56 47.33 34.34
CA LEU A 394 28.74 46.93 33.48
C LEU A 394 28.45 45.93 32.30
N ASN A 395 28.85 46.32 31.07
CA ASN A 395 29.25 45.55 29.84
C ASN A 395 28.40 44.36 29.32
N ARG A 396 27.92 44.22 28.06
CA ARG A 396 28.37 44.55 26.67
C ARG A 396 29.63 43.84 26.14
N ARG A 397 29.48 42.98 25.10
CA ARG A 397 30.42 42.80 23.96
C ARG A 397 29.82 41.89 22.85
N ASP A 398 28.98 42.45 21.99
CA ASP A 398 28.41 41.79 20.82
C ASP A 398 29.43 41.73 19.66
N ALA A 399 30.04 40.56 19.39
CA ALA A 399 31.00 40.38 18.29
C ALA A 399 31.18 38.89 17.89
N GLY A 400 30.19 38.30 17.21
CA GLY A 400 30.22 36.87 16.85
C GLY A 400 29.26 36.42 15.73
N MET A 401 28.89 37.31 14.80
CA MET A 401 27.82 37.08 13.81
C MET A 401 28.31 36.95 12.35
N ASP A 402 29.40 36.20 12.12
CA ASP A 402 30.02 36.06 10.78
C ASP A 402 30.21 34.61 10.27
N SER A 403 30.06 33.57 11.10
CA SER A 403 30.48 32.19 10.70
C SER A 403 29.41 31.33 10.00
N LEU A 404 28.24 31.88 9.64
CA LEU A 404 27.12 31.12 9.07
C LEU A 404 26.39 31.89 7.95
N ARG A 405 27.10 32.24 6.85
CA ARG A 405 26.44 32.96 5.74
C ARG A 405 26.83 32.68 4.28
N LYS A 406 27.88 31.92 3.93
CA LYS A 406 28.16 31.63 2.50
C LYS A 406 29.01 30.39 2.14
N GLU A 407 28.63 29.21 2.62
CA GLU A 407 29.19 27.90 2.17
C GLU A 407 28.31 27.21 1.09
N VAL A 408 27.79 27.97 0.12
CA VAL A 408 26.81 27.44 -0.87
C VAL A 408 27.04 27.92 -2.31
N GLU A 409 27.73 29.04 -2.52
CA GLU A 409 27.74 29.75 -3.81
C GLU A 409 29.13 29.84 -4.44
N GLY A 410 29.51 28.79 -5.21
CA GLY A 410 30.59 28.90 -6.19
C GLY A 410 31.58 27.73 -6.25
N LEU A 411 31.42 26.87 -7.26
CA LEU A 411 32.48 26.17 -8.01
C LEU A 411 33.52 25.32 -7.23
N LEU A 412 33.48 23.99 -7.43
CA LEU A 412 34.61 23.11 -7.83
C LEU A 412 34.40 21.61 -7.52
N SER A 413 33.26 21.02 -7.89
CA SER A 413 33.13 19.55 -7.96
C SER A 413 32.10 19.07 -9.00
N SER A 414 32.14 19.67 -10.20
CA SER A 414 31.32 19.23 -11.34
C SER A 414 32.17 18.37 -12.29
N GLN A 415 31.93 17.06 -12.26
CA GLN A 415 32.69 16.02 -12.94
C GLN A 415 32.08 15.67 -14.32
N ALA A 416 32.60 16.20 -15.45
CA ALA A 416 32.34 15.66 -16.83
C ALA A 416 33.11 16.32 -18.03
N GLU A 417 34.38 16.74 -17.93
CA GLU A 417 35.11 17.30 -19.10
C GLU A 417 36.33 16.48 -19.54
N LEU A 418 36.16 15.49 -20.46
CA LEU A 418 37.33 14.75 -20.99
C LEU A 418 37.26 14.15 -22.43
N GLU A 419 36.22 14.40 -23.25
CA GLU A 419 36.13 13.73 -24.59
C GLU A 419 36.32 14.63 -25.84
N GLU A 420 36.20 15.97 -25.78
CA GLU A 420 36.32 16.80 -27.00
C GLU A 420 37.76 17.20 -27.37
N LYS A 421 38.60 16.21 -27.70
CA LYS A 421 39.91 16.42 -28.36
C LYS A 421 40.09 15.69 -29.70
N SER A 422 39.10 14.92 -30.16
CA SER A 422 39.22 14.04 -31.34
C SER A 422 39.13 14.73 -32.72
N LYS A 423 38.29 15.78 -32.88
CA LYS A 423 37.88 16.29 -34.22
C LYS A 423 38.94 17.01 -35.07
N LYS A 424 40.19 17.21 -34.61
CA LYS A 424 41.17 18.07 -35.31
C LYS A 424 41.90 17.45 -36.52
N TYR A 425 41.72 16.16 -36.81
CA TYR A 425 42.45 15.47 -37.90
C TYR A 425 41.80 15.52 -39.30
N VAL A 426 40.50 15.80 -39.42
CA VAL A 426 39.75 15.62 -40.69
C VAL A 426 40.09 16.69 -41.77
N ASN A 427 40.57 17.87 -41.38
CA ASN A 427 40.83 18.99 -42.31
C ASN A 427 42.01 18.77 -43.30
N MET A 428 42.71 17.64 -43.27
CA MET A 428 43.90 17.42 -44.10
C MET A 428 43.61 16.92 -45.54
N LEU A 429 42.38 16.46 -45.82
CA LEU A 429 42.08 15.72 -47.06
C LEU A 429 41.82 16.59 -48.31
N ASN A 430 41.41 17.86 -48.14
CA ASN A 430 40.94 18.71 -49.24
C ASN A 430 42.04 19.29 -50.17
N LYS A 431 43.31 18.88 -50.01
CA LYS A 431 44.45 19.46 -50.75
C LYS A 431 44.70 18.80 -52.12
N THR A 432 44.15 17.62 -52.37
CA THR A 432 44.53 16.73 -53.49
C THR A 432 43.84 17.05 -54.82
N LYS A 433 42.77 17.88 -54.84
CA LYS A 433 41.94 18.11 -56.04
C LYS A 433 42.57 19.03 -57.11
N LYS A 434 43.87 19.37 -56.99
CA LYS A 434 44.53 20.44 -57.76
C LYS A 434 45.23 20.00 -59.06
N GLN A 435 45.01 18.77 -59.53
CA GLN A 435 45.76 18.15 -60.64
C GLN A 435 45.04 18.12 -62.00
N MET A 436 43.79 18.58 -62.09
CA MET A 436 42.93 18.40 -63.29
C MET A 436 43.00 19.57 -64.29
N ILE A 437 44.22 19.95 -64.72
CA ILE A 437 44.44 21.02 -65.73
C ILE A 437 45.50 20.57 -66.74
N LYS A 438 45.16 19.69 -67.71
CA LYS A 438 46.17 19.20 -68.68
C LYS A 438 45.70 18.59 -70.03
N MET A 439 44.42 18.60 -70.40
CA MET A 439 43.89 17.74 -71.49
C MET A 439 43.16 18.46 -72.65
N GLU A 440 43.15 19.79 -72.70
CA GLU A 440 42.11 20.55 -73.45
C GLU A 440 42.69 21.47 -74.55
N LYS A 441 43.51 20.95 -75.47
CA LYS A 441 44.24 21.83 -76.42
C LYS A 441 44.53 21.35 -77.86
N GLU A 442 44.02 20.20 -78.32
CA GLU A 442 44.42 19.61 -79.62
C GLU A 442 43.22 19.22 -80.52
N LYS A 443 42.52 20.20 -81.10
CA LYS A 443 41.50 19.94 -82.15
C LYS A 443 41.23 21.15 -83.06
N ASN A 444 42.16 21.49 -83.96
CA ASN A 444 41.94 22.50 -85.00
C ASN A 444 42.72 22.18 -86.29
N SER A 445 42.23 22.67 -87.43
CA SER A 445 42.82 22.64 -88.79
C SER A 445 42.85 21.30 -89.55
N ALA A 446 41.99 21.18 -90.58
CA ALA A 446 42.29 20.71 -91.95
C ALA A 446 41.01 20.28 -92.70
N LEU A 447 40.31 21.21 -93.38
CA LEU A 447 39.15 20.86 -94.23
C LEU A 447 38.81 21.92 -95.30
N GLU A 448 39.78 22.31 -96.15
CA GLU A 448 39.53 23.10 -97.36
C GLU A 448 40.30 22.49 -98.53
N GLU A 449 39.58 22.11 -99.61
CA GLU A 449 39.97 22.14 -101.04
C GLU A 449 39.05 21.24 -101.88
N ALA A 450 38.09 21.84 -102.59
CA ALA A 450 37.26 21.15 -103.59
C ALA A 450 36.62 22.16 -104.57
N ASN A 451 37.25 22.41 -105.73
CA ASN A 451 36.68 23.25 -106.79
C ASN A 451 37.43 23.11 -108.13
N SER A 452 36.87 22.38 -109.11
CA SER A 452 36.83 22.77 -110.53
C SER A 452 36.29 21.64 -111.44
N LEU A 453 35.15 21.87 -112.09
CA LEU A 453 34.73 21.20 -113.32
C LEU A 453 34.03 22.24 -114.19
N LYS A 454 34.45 22.42 -115.45
CA LYS A 454 33.80 23.36 -116.38
C LYS A 454 34.10 23.05 -117.86
N ASP A 455 35.35 22.76 -118.18
CA ASP A 455 35.81 22.82 -119.56
C ASP A 455 35.84 21.44 -120.23
N GLN A 456 34.78 21.12 -120.96
CA GLN A 456 34.84 20.73 -122.39
C GLN A 456 33.44 20.30 -122.87
N LEU A 457 32.78 21.21 -123.59
CA LEU A 457 31.48 20.99 -124.24
C LEU A 457 31.64 20.74 -125.75
N ASP A 458 32.88 20.54 -126.22
CA ASP A 458 33.26 20.51 -127.64
C ASP A 458 33.26 19.10 -128.25
N GLU A 459 33.12 18.05 -127.43
CA GLU A 459 33.10 16.63 -127.83
C GLU A 459 31.86 16.26 -128.70
N LEU A 460 30.98 17.22 -128.97
CA LEU A 460 29.63 17.00 -129.47
C LEU A 460 29.52 16.57 -130.94
N ARG A 461 30.62 16.32 -131.69
CA ARG A 461 30.57 16.11 -133.15
C ARG A 461 31.29 14.89 -133.76
N ASN A 462 32.22 14.22 -133.08
CA ASN A 462 32.67 12.89 -133.54
C ASN A 462 31.50 11.88 -133.50
N LYS A 463 30.65 12.07 -132.48
CA LYS A 463 29.21 11.79 -132.24
C LYS A 463 28.30 11.15 -133.28
N GLN A 464 28.68 10.80 -134.52
CA GLN A 464 27.80 10.11 -135.47
C GLN A 464 28.35 8.82 -136.11
N ALA A 465 29.61 8.79 -136.55
CA ALA A 465 30.31 7.50 -136.66
C ALA A 465 30.52 6.92 -135.25
N GLU A 466 30.74 7.83 -134.29
CA GLU A 466 30.45 7.49 -132.92
C GLU A 466 28.97 7.14 -132.72
N THR A 467 27.89 7.84 -133.16
CA THR A 467 26.48 7.40 -132.82
C THR A 467 26.21 5.92 -132.96
N HIS A 468 26.80 5.15 -133.87
CA HIS A 468 26.61 3.69 -133.81
C HIS A 468 27.48 2.97 -132.77
N SER A 469 28.78 3.27 -132.67
CA SER A 469 29.62 2.79 -131.57
C SER A 469 29.17 3.31 -130.19
N GLN A 470 28.53 4.46 -130.14
CA GLN A 470 27.84 5.10 -129.03
C GLN A 470 26.44 4.53 -128.84
N THR A 471 25.67 4.09 -129.84
CA THR A 471 24.41 3.35 -129.57
C THR A 471 24.70 1.94 -129.08
N GLU A 472 25.80 1.32 -129.50
CA GLU A 472 26.21 0.00 -129.02
C GLU A 472 26.93 0.12 -127.66
N SER A 473 27.75 1.16 -127.46
CA SER A 473 28.25 1.55 -126.13
C SER A 473 27.13 2.07 -125.24
N GLU A 474 26.06 2.69 -125.76
CA GLU A 474 24.88 3.12 -125.00
C GLU A 474 24.00 1.92 -124.71
N ILE A 475 23.83 0.95 -125.60
CA ILE A 475 23.12 -0.31 -125.28
C ILE A 475 23.91 -1.08 -124.22
N ASN A 476 25.24 -1.14 -124.32
CA ASN A 476 26.09 -1.77 -123.32
C ASN A 476 26.19 -0.95 -122.01
N GLN A 477 26.19 0.38 -122.08
CA GLN A 477 26.07 1.28 -120.92
C GLN A 477 24.67 1.27 -120.33
N LEU A 478 23.61 1.06 -121.11
CA LEU A 478 22.22 0.97 -120.67
C LEU A 478 21.96 -0.42 -120.10
N ASN A 479 22.63 -1.47 -120.57
CA ASN A 479 22.70 -2.76 -119.88
C ASN A 479 23.54 -2.66 -118.60
N ALA A 480 24.68 -1.96 -118.61
CA ALA A 480 25.48 -1.74 -117.41
C ALA A 480 24.76 -0.85 -116.39
N LYS A 481 24.06 0.20 -116.86
CA LYS A 481 23.15 1.04 -116.05
C LYS A 481 21.95 0.23 -115.60
N LEU A 482 21.34 -0.62 -116.43
CA LEU A 482 20.23 -1.50 -116.03
C LEU A 482 20.69 -2.46 -114.94
N GLN A 483 21.79 -3.18 -115.13
CA GLN A 483 22.40 -4.07 -114.13
C GLN A 483 22.85 -3.31 -112.88
N SER A 484 23.34 -2.07 -113.02
CA SER A 484 23.65 -1.18 -111.89
C SER A 484 22.40 -0.77 -111.14
N THR A 485 21.31 -0.38 -111.83
CA THR A 485 20.02 -0.01 -111.22
C THR A 485 19.28 -1.23 -110.69
N GLU A 486 19.49 -2.43 -111.25
CA GLU A 486 19.04 -3.68 -110.64
C GLU A 486 19.84 -3.99 -109.38
N GLY A 487 21.15 -3.74 -109.38
CA GLY A 487 22.01 -3.82 -108.19
C GLY A 487 21.56 -2.83 -107.12
N GLU A 488 21.30 -1.58 -107.50
CA GLU A 488 20.77 -0.50 -106.68
C GLU A 488 19.37 -0.84 -106.15
N ILE A 489 18.46 -1.35 -106.97
CA ILE A 489 17.14 -1.84 -106.54
C ILE A 489 17.30 -3.02 -105.57
N LYS A 490 18.24 -3.94 -105.78
CA LYS A 490 18.55 -5.04 -104.85
C LYS A 490 19.22 -4.56 -103.55
N ILE A 491 19.93 -3.42 -103.59
CA ILE A 491 20.46 -2.72 -102.40
C ILE A 491 19.33 -2.02 -101.66
N LEU A 492 18.54 -1.15 -102.31
CA LEU A 492 17.38 -0.46 -101.76
C LEU A 492 16.30 -1.42 -101.23
N GLN A 493 16.10 -2.59 -101.85
CA GLN A 493 15.22 -3.64 -101.32
C GLN A 493 15.79 -4.29 -100.05
N ARG A 494 17.12 -4.45 -99.96
CA ARG A 494 17.79 -4.94 -98.74
C ARG A 494 17.73 -3.89 -97.64
N GLU A 495 18.10 -2.65 -97.92
CA GLU A 495 18.03 -1.51 -96.99
C GLU A 495 16.60 -1.29 -96.50
N ARG A 496 15.58 -1.38 -97.39
CA ARG A 496 14.17 -1.33 -96.98
C ARG A 496 13.80 -2.50 -96.07
N LYS A 497 14.31 -3.71 -96.30
CA LYS A 497 14.07 -4.84 -95.40
C LYS A 497 14.76 -4.62 -94.06
N GLU A 498 16.03 -4.23 -94.06
CA GLU A 498 16.81 -3.95 -92.86
C GLU A 498 16.18 -2.82 -92.04
N ALA A 499 15.66 -1.77 -92.68
CA ALA A 499 14.90 -0.71 -92.02
C ALA A 499 13.53 -1.16 -91.46
N VAL A 500 12.89 -2.17 -92.06
CA VAL A 500 11.66 -2.78 -91.49
C VAL A 500 12.01 -3.68 -90.32
N ASP A 501 12.98 -4.58 -90.49
CA ASP A 501 13.50 -5.48 -89.43
C ASP A 501 13.97 -4.64 -88.21
N GLU A 502 14.62 -3.49 -88.43
CA GLU A 502 15.06 -2.56 -87.39
C GLU A 502 13.89 -1.78 -86.75
N LYS A 503 12.91 -1.32 -87.55
CA LYS A 503 11.69 -0.68 -87.03
C LYS A 503 10.88 -1.64 -86.15
N ASP A 504 10.90 -2.95 -86.45
CA ASP A 504 10.25 -3.97 -85.62
C ASP A 504 11.05 -4.24 -84.34
N ARG A 505 12.39 -4.31 -84.39
CA ARG A 505 13.24 -4.37 -83.18
C ARG A 505 13.02 -3.18 -82.24
N ILE A 506 12.97 -1.96 -82.78
CA ILE A 506 12.72 -0.73 -81.99
C ILE A 506 11.32 -0.75 -81.38
N PHE A 507 10.33 -1.34 -82.06
CA PHE A 507 8.99 -1.51 -81.52
C PHE A 507 8.93 -2.54 -80.38
N ASP A 508 9.62 -3.67 -80.52
CA ASP A 508 9.76 -4.67 -79.45
C ASP A 508 10.53 -4.12 -78.25
N GLU A 509 11.62 -3.38 -78.45
CA GLU A 509 12.33 -2.68 -77.37
C GLU A 509 11.41 -1.65 -76.68
N LEU A 510 10.61 -0.90 -77.44
CA LEU A 510 9.66 0.06 -76.88
C LEU A 510 8.55 -0.63 -76.07
N GLN A 511 8.08 -1.81 -76.48
CA GLN A 511 7.17 -2.63 -75.66
C GLN A 511 7.83 -3.11 -74.37
N ILE A 512 9.08 -3.60 -74.44
CA ILE A 512 9.84 -4.03 -73.25
C ILE A 512 10.05 -2.84 -72.30
N LYS A 513 10.48 -1.68 -72.81
CA LYS A 513 10.67 -0.45 -72.03
C LYS A 513 9.35 0.06 -71.42
N LYS A 514 8.22 -0.12 -72.12
CA LYS A 514 6.90 0.16 -71.56
C LYS A 514 6.55 -0.80 -70.41
N ALA A 515 6.78 -2.11 -70.57
CA ALA A 515 6.52 -3.09 -69.52
C ALA A 515 7.46 -2.90 -68.30
N GLU A 516 8.73 -2.55 -68.52
CA GLU A 516 9.67 -2.14 -67.48
C GLU A 516 9.17 -0.88 -66.73
N PHE A 517 8.64 0.11 -67.45
CA PHE A 517 8.08 1.33 -66.85
C PHE A 517 6.81 1.05 -66.04
N GLU A 518 5.85 0.29 -66.58
CA GLU A 518 4.62 -0.08 -65.89
C GLU A 518 4.89 -0.94 -64.65
N SER A 519 5.87 -1.86 -64.72
CA SER A 519 6.38 -2.64 -63.58
C SER A 519 7.04 -1.74 -62.52
N SER A 520 7.90 -0.81 -62.94
CA SER A 520 8.55 0.16 -62.06
C SER A 520 7.54 1.07 -61.36
N GLN A 521 6.50 1.50 -62.08
CA GLN A 521 5.40 2.29 -61.53
C GLN A 521 4.61 1.49 -60.48
N SER A 522 4.25 0.24 -60.77
CA SER A 522 3.58 -0.63 -59.79
C SER A 522 4.42 -0.85 -58.52
N LEU A 523 5.74 -0.96 -58.65
CA LEU A 523 6.65 -1.07 -57.50
C LEU A 523 6.71 0.24 -56.69
N VAL A 524 6.71 1.41 -57.35
CA VAL A 524 6.62 2.71 -56.67
C VAL A 524 5.30 2.87 -55.93
N ASP A 525 4.17 2.49 -56.54
CA ASP A 525 2.84 2.54 -55.90
C ASP A 525 2.78 1.64 -54.65
N ASP A 526 3.33 0.42 -54.71
CA ASP A 526 3.37 -0.47 -53.53
C ASP A 526 4.37 -0.01 -52.46
N LEU A 527 5.50 0.60 -52.83
CA LEU A 527 6.38 1.26 -51.87
C LEU A 527 5.71 2.48 -51.22
N GLN A 528 4.95 3.28 -51.97
CA GLN A 528 4.16 4.38 -51.40
C GLN A 528 3.09 3.86 -50.44
N ARG A 529 2.36 2.80 -50.80
CA ARG A 529 1.39 2.14 -49.90
C ARG A 529 2.05 1.62 -48.62
N GLN A 530 3.26 1.07 -48.70
CA GLN A 530 4.02 0.66 -47.52
C GLN A 530 4.43 1.87 -46.65
N LEU A 531 4.88 2.98 -47.25
CA LEU A 531 5.19 4.22 -46.53
C LEU A 531 3.95 4.81 -45.85
N GLU A 532 2.80 4.88 -46.53
CA GLU A 532 1.53 5.34 -45.96
C GLU A 532 1.04 4.46 -44.81
N ASN A 533 1.18 3.13 -44.94
CA ASN A 533 0.78 2.20 -43.87
C ASN A 533 1.74 2.26 -42.67
N ASN A 534 3.04 2.48 -42.90
CA ASN A 534 4.00 2.73 -41.82
C ASN A 534 3.74 4.08 -41.13
N ALA A 535 3.36 5.12 -41.87
CA ALA A 535 2.98 6.42 -41.32
C ALA A 535 1.70 6.35 -40.47
N LYS A 536 0.69 5.56 -40.90
CA LYS A 536 -0.51 5.26 -40.11
C LYS A 536 -0.14 4.56 -38.79
N ARG A 537 0.66 3.49 -38.84
CA ARG A 537 1.13 2.77 -37.65
C ARG A 537 1.92 3.68 -36.69
N PHE A 538 2.82 4.52 -37.21
CA PHE A 538 3.56 5.48 -36.39
C PHE A 538 2.62 6.48 -35.68
N LYS A 539 1.56 6.93 -36.35
CA LYS A 539 0.53 7.79 -35.75
C LYS A 539 -0.29 7.05 -34.68
N GLU A 540 -0.69 5.81 -34.94
CA GLU A 540 -1.38 4.93 -33.98
C GLU A 540 -0.53 4.69 -32.72
N ASP A 541 0.77 4.39 -32.87
CA ASP A 541 1.70 4.24 -31.76
C ASP A 541 1.95 5.57 -31.02
N GLN A 542 2.00 6.71 -31.73
CA GLN A 542 2.15 8.03 -31.10
C GLN A 542 0.90 8.45 -30.31
N GLU A 543 -0.30 8.14 -30.79
CA GLU A 543 -1.56 8.31 -30.06
C GLU A 543 -1.61 7.39 -28.83
N ARG A 544 -1.16 6.14 -28.97
CA ARG A 544 -1.04 5.18 -27.86
C ARG A 544 -0.04 5.63 -26.79
N ILE A 545 1.11 6.17 -27.18
CA ILE A 545 2.09 6.76 -26.24
C ILE A 545 1.48 7.97 -25.52
N SER A 546 0.72 8.82 -26.23
CA SER A 546 0.06 9.98 -25.65
C SER A 546 -0.99 9.58 -24.60
N ALA A 547 -1.81 8.57 -24.90
CA ALA A 547 -2.79 8.01 -23.96
C ALA A 547 -2.15 7.34 -22.73
N LEU A 548 -1.01 6.68 -22.90
CA LEU A 548 -0.24 6.13 -21.78
C LEU A 548 0.31 7.24 -20.86
N GLN A 549 0.87 8.32 -21.44
CA GLN A 549 1.33 9.48 -20.66
C GLN A 549 0.20 10.21 -19.92
N GLU A 550 -1.01 10.22 -20.46
CA GLU A 550 -2.19 10.74 -19.75
C GLU A 550 -2.61 9.82 -18.59
N SER A 551 -2.61 8.50 -18.81
CA SER A 551 -2.85 7.50 -17.76
C SER A 551 -1.80 7.56 -16.63
N GLU A 552 -0.53 7.83 -16.94
CA GLU A 552 0.52 8.04 -15.93
C GLU A 552 0.28 9.31 -15.11
N LYS A 553 -0.16 10.41 -15.73
CA LYS A 553 -0.53 11.64 -15.02
C LYS A 553 -1.75 11.45 -14.12
N LEU A 554 -2.78 10.76 -14.60
CA LEU A 554 -3.99 10.45 -13.81
C LEU A 554 -3.69 9.54 -12.62
N THR A 555 -2.88 8.49 -12.81
CA THR A 555 -2.47 7.59 -11.71
C THR A 555 -1.54 8.28 -10.71
N TYR A 556 -0.65 9.18 -11.16
CA TYR A 556 0.13 10.03 -10.27
C TYR A 556 -0.76 10.99 -9.45
N SER A 557 -1.73 11.64 -10.11
CA SER A 557 -2.70 12.53 -9.43
C SER A 557 -3.50 11.77 -8.38
N ALA A 558 -4.04 10.59 -8.72
CA ALA A 558 -4.76 9.72 -7.78
C ALA A 558 -3.88 9.27 -6.61
N LYS A 559 -2.58 9.00 -6.84
CA LYS A 559 -1.63 8.68 -5.76
C LYS A 559 -1.43 9.87 -4.82
N MET A 560 -1.26 11.08 -5.35
CA MET A 560 -1.12 12.30 -4.53
C MET A 560 -2.39 12.60 -3.71
N GLU A 561 -3.57 12.32 -4.25
CA GLU A 561 -4.84 12.42 -3.49
C GLU A 561 -4.96 11.36 -2.39
N LEU A 562 -4.53 10.12 -2.65
CA LEU A 562 -4.49 9.06 -1.64
C LEU A 562 -3.50 9.40 -0.52
N GLU A 563 -2.30 9.88 -0.84
CA GLU A 563 -1.28 10.30 0.14
C GLU A 563 -1.77 11.48 1.00
N LYS A 564 -2.44 12.47 0.38
CA LYS A 564 -3.08 13.59 1.09
C LYS A 564 -4.22 13.11 2.00
N ARG A 565 -4.99 12.11 1.58
CA ARG A 565 -6.08 11.50 2.37
C ARG A 565 -5.53 10.67 3.53
N GLU A 566 -4.47 9.90 3.31
CA GLU A 566 -3.76 9.12 4.32
C GLU A 566 -3.18 10.04 5.39
N LYS A 567 -2.49 11.12 4.99
CA LYS A 567 -1.99 12.13 5.93
C LYS A 567 -3.11 12.75 6.76
N SER A 568 -4.23 13.13 6.15
CA SER A 568 -5.39 13.68 6.87
C SER A 568 -6.03 12.67 7.84
N LEU A 569 -5.97 11.37 7.53
CA LEU A 569 -6.39 10.30 8.45
C LEU A 569 -5.39 10.14 9.62
N MET A 570 -4.08 10.19 9.37
CA MET A 570 -3.06 10.17 10.43
C MET A 570 -3.19 11.38 11.38
N GLU A 571 -3.35 12.59 10.82
CA GLU A 571 -3.60 13.82 11.58
C GLU A 571 -4.88 13.69 12.46
N ARG A 572 -5.94 13.06 11.92
CA ARG A 572 -7.18 12.79 12.66
C ARG A 572 -7.03 11.70 13.73
N ILE A 573 -6.22 10.67 13.49
CA ILE A 573 -5.93 9.61 14.48
C ILE A 573 -5.15 10.23 15.66
N ALA A 574 -4.09 11.00 15.37
CA ALA A 574 -3.31 11.68 16.40
C ALA A 574 -4.17 12.60 17.29
N ALA A 575 -5.08 13.38 16.68
CA ALA A 575 -6.01 14.25 17.41
C ALA A 575 -7.07 13.47 18.24
N ILE A 576 -7.37 12.21 17.89
CA ILE A 576 -8.23 11.33 18.69
C ILE A 576 -7.42 10.71 19.84
N GLU A 577 -6.19 10.27 19.60
CA GLU A 577 -5.29 9.76 20.64
C GLU A 577 -4.95 10.81 21.70
N GLU A 578 -4.73 12.07 21.30
CA GLU A 578 -4.47 13.17 22.23
C GLU A 578 -5.69 13.43 23.13
N ARG A 579 -6.89 13.45 22.55
CA ARG A 579 -8.16 13.55 23.30
C ARG A 579 -8.41 12.34 24.21
N LEU A 580 -8.03 11.13 23.80
CA LEU A 580 -8.10 9.96 24.67
C LEU A 580 -7.15 10.12 25.86
N LYS A 581 -5.88 10.50 25.63
CA LYS A 581 -4.89 10.77 26.70
C LYS A 581 -5.35 11.91 27.62
N GLU A 582 -6.04 12.93 27.11
CA GLU A 582 -6.68 13.99 27.91
C GLU A 582 -7.82 13.44 28.78
N LYS A 583 -8.71 12.60 28.22
CA LYS A 583 -9.81 11.98 28.98
C LYS A 583 -9.31 10.94 29.98
N GLU A 584 -8.26 10.19 29.69
CA GLU A 584 -7.60 9.28 30.63
C GLU A 584 -7.05 10.05 31.83
N LYS A 585 -6.37 11.19 31.61
CA LYS A 585 -5.93 12.09 32.69
C LYS A 585 -7.11 12.65 33.49
N ALA A 586 -8.16 13.11 32.84
CA ALA A 586 -9.35 13.63 33.52
C ALA A 586 -10.09 12.56 34.34
N ILE A 587 -10.11 11.31 33.87
CA ILE A 587 -10.64 10.17 34.63
C ILE A 587 -9.73 9.84 35.82
N ALA A 588 -8.40 9.94 35.66
CA ALA A 588 -7.46 9.73 36.76
C ALA A 588 -7.59 10.80 37.85
N THR A 589 -7.77 12.07 37.50
CA THR A 589 -8.02 13.13 38.50
C THR A 589 -9.38 12.96 39.17
N VAL A 590 -10.45 12.68 38.40
CA VAL A 590 -11.79 12.43 38.99
C VAL A 590 -11.82 11.20 39.89
N LYS A 591 -10.95 10.20 39.66
CA LYS A 591 -10.74 9.09 40.60
C LYS A 591 -10.02 9.54 41.88
N ALA A 592 -8.92 10.28 41.77
CA ALA A 592 -8.24 10.82 42.95
C ALA A 592 -9.17 11.70 43.81
N ASP A 593 -9.94 12.60 43.18
CA ASP A 593 -11.00 13.40 43.81
C ASP A 593 -12.06 12.52 44.52
N ALA A 594 -12.39 11.36 43.96
CA ALA A 594 -13.36 10.42 44.54
C ALA A 594 -12.76 9.66 45.73
N ASP A 595 -11.54 9.15 45.59
CA ASP A 595 -10.80 8.45 46.65
C ASP A 595 -10.53 9.37 47.86
N GLU A 596 -10.25 10.66 47.62
CA GLU A 596 -10.13 11.68 48.68
C GLU A 596 -11.47 12.01 49.34
N ARG A 597 -12.56 12.12 48.58
CA ARG A 597 -13.91 12.29 49.14
C ARG A 597 -14.37 11.07 49.93
N GLU A 598 -14.03 9.87 49.50
CA GLU A 598 -14.33 8.63 50.22
C GLU A 598 -13.59 8.62 51.56
N LYS A 599 -12.28 8.91 51.58
CA LYS A 599 -11.50 9.09 52.82
C LYS A 599 -12.09 10.16 53.74
N HIS A 600 -12.41 11.35 53.23
CA HIS A 600 -13.06 12.41 54.01
C HIS A 600 -14.44 11.98 54.56
N SER A 601 -15.20 11.18 53.80
CA SER A 601 -16.48 10.64 54.28
C SER A 601 -16.29 9.57 55.35
N ALA A 602 -15.25 8.73 55.24
CA ALA A 602 -14.90 7.71 56.21
C ALA A 602 -14.45 8.34 57.54
N SER A 603 -13.48 9.26 57.55
CA SER A 603 -13.06 9.95 58.78
C SER A 603 -14.18 10.82 59.39
N ARG A 604 -15.12 11.32 58.57
CA ARG A 604 -16.33 11.97 59.10
C ARG A 604 -17.30 10.97 59.72
N GLN A 605 -17.46 9.78 59.14
CA GLN A 605 -18.28 8.71 59.71
C GLN A 605 -17.65 8.16 61.01
N GLU A 606 -16.33 8.06 61.07
CA GLU A 606 -15.53 7.69 62.24
C GLU A 606 -15.77 8.67 63.39
N SER A 607 -15.50 9.97 63.19
CA SER A 607 -15.79 11.01 64.20
C SER A 607 -17.27 11.15 64.59
N LEU A 608 -18.21 10.83 63.69
CA LEU A 608 -19.63 10.72 64.05
C LEU A 608 -19.91 9.48 64.90
N SER A 609 -19.23 8.35 64.66
CA SER A 609 -19.37 7.14 65.47
C SER A 609 -18.74 7.28 66.85
N GLU A 610 -17.59 7.97 66.96
CA GLU A 610 -16.98 8.39 68.23
C GLU A 610 -17.92 9.30 69.02
N ARG A 611 -18.53 10.30 68.36
CA ARG A 611 -19.51 11.17 69.02
C ARG A 611 -20.78 10.43 69.43
N ILE A 612 -21.18 9.36 68.72
CA ILE A 612 -22.28 8.49 69.13
C ILE A 612 -21.90 7.66 70.36
N THR A 613 -20.70 7.06 70.41
CA THR A 613 -20.27 6.27 71.58
C THR A 613 -20.03 7.14 72.81
N GLU A 614 -19.54 8.38 72.64
CA GLU A 614 -19.47 9.39 73.70
C GLU A 614 -20.87 9.75 74.22
N LEU A 615 -21.83 10.02 73.33
CA LEU A 615 -23.23 10.29 73.73
C LEU A 615 -23.87 9.08 74.41
N GLU A 616 -23.61 7.86 73.96
CA GLU A 616 -24.05 6.64 74.64
C GLU A 616 -23.41 6.45 76.02
N ALA A 617 -22.15 6.87 76.22
CA ALA A 617 -21.50 6.84 77.52
C ALA A 617 -22.14 7.87 78.47
N ASN A 618 -22.33 9.10 77.99
CA ASN A 618 -22.99 10.18 78.75
C ASN A 618 -24.45 9.82 79.10
N VAL A 619 -25.16 9.12 78.21
CA VAL A 619 -26.51 8.58 78.52
C VAL A 619 -26.44 7.52 79.62
N LYS A 620 -25.49 6.57 79.57
CA LYS A 620 -25.31 5.56 80.63
C LYS A 620 -24.90 6.18 81.98
N GLU A 621 -24.14 7.26 81.97
CA GLU A 621 -23.80 8.03 83.18
C GLU A 621 -25.02 8.79 83.74
N LEU A 622 -25.82 9.43 82.89
CA LEU A 622 -27.08 10.05 83.31
C LEU A 622 -28.11 9.02 83.79
N GLU A 623 -28.13 7.81 83.22
CA GLU A 623 -28.94 6.69 83.70
C GLU A 623 -28.49 6.21 85.09
N THR A 624 -27.18 6.10 85.35
CA THR A 624 -26.69 5.71 86.69
C THR A 624 -26.88 6.83 87.71
N GLU A 625 -26.67 8.11 87.34
CA GLU A 625 -26.91 9.26 88.21
C GLU A 625 -28.40 9.39 88.55
N CYS A 626 -29.29 9.22 87.56
CA CYS A 626 -30.73 9.18 87.77
C CYS A 626 -31.13 7.99 88.66
N HIS A 627 -30.50 6.82 88.50
CA HIS A 627 -30.72 5.66 89.37
C HIS A 627 -30.19 5.84 90.80
N MET A 628 -29.12 6.62 91.02
CA MET A 628 -28.70 7.04 92.36
C MET A 628 -29.71 8.01 92.97
N LYS A 629 -30.07 9.08 92.25
CA LYS A 629 -31.10 10.04 92.69
C LYS A 629 -32.45 9.37 92.98
N THR A 630 -32.80 8.31 92.25
CA THR A 630 -33.99 7.49 92.53
C THR A 630 -33.87 6.79 93.88
N LYS A 631 -32.70 6.23 94.23
CA LYS A 631 -32.47 5.61 95.56
C LYS A 631 -32.40 6.64 96.67
N ASP A 632 -31.83 7.82 96.42
CA ASP A 632 -31.83 8.90 97.39
C ASP A 632 -33.27 9.37 97.67
N VAL A 633 -34.14 9.39 96.64
CA VAL A 633 -35.59 9.59 96.81
C VAL A 633 -36.25 8.42 97.55
N GLU A 634 -35.96 7.16 97.24
CA GLU A 634 -36.48 5.99 98.00
C GLU A 634 -36.09 6.07 99.49
N VAL A 635 -34.86 6.51 99.81
CA VAL A 635 -34.39 6.73 101.19
C VAL A 635 -35.11 7.91 101.84
N LEU A 636 -35.25 9.05 101.13
CA LEU A 636 -35.98 10.21 101.65
C LEU A 636 -37.49 9.96 101.81
N GLU A 637 -38.08 9.09 101.00
CA GLU A 637 -39.45 8.62 101.16
C GLU A 637 -39.56 7.66 102.36
N SER A 638 -38.60 6.76 102.56
CA SER A 638 -38.52 5.92 103.77
C SER A 638 -38.35 6.76 105.05
N ASP A 639 -37.49 7.79 105.04
CA ASP A 639 -37.29 8.69 106.17
C ASP A 639 -38.54 9.55 106.43
N LYS A 640 -39.22 10.00 105.37
CA LYS A 640 -40.51 10.69 105.44
C LYS A 640 -41.60 9.78 106.01
N GLU A 641 -41.67 8.51 105.63
CA GLU A 641 -42.60 7.55 106.22
C GLU A 641 -42.29 7.30 107.71
N GLY A 642 -41.01 7.20 108.07
CA GLY A 642 -40.59 7.12 109.48
C GLY A 642 -40.93 8.37 110.29
N LEU A 643 -40.80 9.57 109.70
CA LEU A 643 -41.21 10.84 110.30
C LEU A 643 -42.74 10.97 110.40
N LEU A 644 -43.50 10.47 109.43
CA LEU A 644 -44.97 10.42 109.49
C LEU A 644 -45.44 9.46 110.59
N GLN A 645 -44.88 8.25 110.67
CA GLN A 645 -45.13 7.32 111.77
C GLN A 645 -44.79 7.97 113.13
N ARG A 646 -43.70 8.75 113.20
CA ARG A 646 -43.32 9.47 114.42
C ARG A 646 -44.26 10.64 114.75
N ILE A 647 -44.89 11.25 113.75
CA ILE A 647 -45.97 12.22 113.95
C ILE A 647 -47.23 11.52 114.45
N ASP A 648 -47.64 10.39 113.85
CA ASP A 648 -48.79 9.60 114.30
C ASP A 648 -48.61 9.10 115.76
N GLU A 649 -47.40 8.67 116.14
CA GLU A 649 -47.03 8.35 117.53
C GLU A 649 -47.19 9.57 118.45
N LEU A 650 -46.69 10.74 118.05
CA LEU A 650 -46.76 11.97 118.85
C LEU A 650 -48.19 12.54 118.93
N GLU A 651 -49.02 12.38 117.88
CA GLU A 651 -50.44 12.73 117.92
C GLU A 651 -51.23 11.77 118.80
N SER A 652 -50.88 10.47 118.83
CA SER A 652 -51.43 9.50 119.79
C SER A 652 -51.04 9.83 121.24
N ASP A 653 -49.77 10.12 121.51
CA ASP A 653 -49.30 10.58 122.82
C ASP A 653 -50.00 11.87 123.24
N LEU A 654 -50.15 12.84 122.32
CA LEU A 654 -50.87 14.09 122.56
C LEU A 654 -52.35 13.84 122.86
N ALA A 655 -53.01 12.92 122.14
CA ALA A 655 -54.39 12.53 122.39
C ALA A 655 -54.56 11.86 123.75
N GLU A 656 -53.61 11.02 124.20
CA GLU A 656 -53.62 10.48 125.56
C GLU A 656 -53.36 11.56 126.62
N VAL A 657 -52.47 12.52 126.38
CA VAL A 657 -52.25 13.67 127.27
C VAL A 657 -53.51 14.55 127.37
N VAL A 658 -54.20 14.82 126.25
CA VAL A 658 -55.47 15.55 126.21
C VAL A 658 -56.55 14.79 126.98
N LYS A 659 -56.72 13.49 126.73
CA LYS A 659 -57.67 12.62 127.46
C LYS A 659 -57.39 12.58 128.96
N ASN A 660 -56.12 12.56 129.37
CA ASN A 660 -55.72 12.66 130.78
C ASN A 660 -55.97 14.07 131.36
N ALA A 661 -55.82 15.13 130.57
CA ALA A 661 -56.19 16.49 130.97
C ALA A 661 -57.72 16.63 131.13
N GLU A 662 -58.53 16.05 130.22
CA GLU A 662 -59.99 15.99 130.33
C GLU A 662 -60.46 15.18 131.53
N ALA A 663 -59.82 14.04 131.82
CA ALA A 663 -60.05 13.28 133.05
C ALA A 663 -59.74 14.12 134.30
N ARG A 664 -58.68 14.95 134.26
CA ARG A 664 -58.30 15.85 135.36
C ARG A 664 -59.23 17.07 135.48
N ILE A 665 -59.76 17.59 134.38
CA ILE A 665 -60.77 18.67 134.33
C ILE A 665 -62.12 18.15 134.84
N THR A 666 -62.54 16.95 134.45
CA THR A 666 -63.78 16.34 134.95
C THR A 666 -63.68 15.99 136.44
N ALA A 667 -62.52 15.51 136.92
CA ALA A 667 -62.25 15.37 138.35
C ALA A 667 -62.25 16.72 139.09
N LEU A 668 -61.67 17.78 138.54
CA LEU A 668 -61.76 19.14 139.09
C LEU A 668 -63.20 19.67 139.14
N ASN A 669 -64.01 19.37 138.13
CA ASN A 669 -65.44 19.73 138.10
C ASN A 669 -66.27 18.92 139.10
N GLN A 670 -65.90 17.67 139.38
CA GLN A 670 -66.46 16.90 140.50
C GLN A 670 -66.06 17.50 141.84
N PHE A 671 -64.78 17.77 142.07
CA PHE A 671 -64.29 18.47 143.27
C PHE A 671 -64.96 19.84 143.47
N SER A 672 -65.22 20.58 142.39
CA SER A 672 -65.94 21.86 142.46
C SER A 672 -67.38 21.66 142.95
N LYS A 673 -68.12 20.69 142.37
CA LYS A 673 -69.48 20.33 142.80
C LYS A 673 -69.52 19.80 144.24
N GLU A 674 -68.54 19.00 144.64
CA GLU A 674 -68.40 18.53 146.03
C GLU A 674 -68.14 19.70 146.98
N ASN A 675 -67.29 20.66 146.59
CA ASN A 675 -67.01 21.86 147.38
C ASN A 675 -68.21 22.82 147.43
N GLU A 676 -69.03 22.91 146.37
CA GLU A 676 -70.33 23.59 146.38
C GLU A 676 -71.34 22.88 147.31
N GLN A 677 -71.41 21.55 147.28
CA GLN A 677 -72.23 20.78 148.21
C GLN A 677 -71.76 20.99 149.65
N LEU A 678 -70.47 20.94 149.91
CA LEU A 678 -69.83 21.15 151.21
C LEU A 678 -70.01 22.59 151.69
N LYS A 679 -70.01 23.58 150.79
CA LYS A 679 -70.42 24.95 151.06
C LYS A 679 -71.91 25.03 151.41
N SER A 680 -72.81 24.37 150.68
CA SER A 680 -74.23 24.30 151.04
C SER A 680 -74.47 23.59 152.38
N ILE A 681 -73.63 22.62 152.74
CA ILE A 681 -73.65 21.94 154.05
C ILE A 681 -73.16 22.90 155.13
N LYS A 682 -72.09 23.69 154.89
CA LYS A 682 -71.66 24.76 155.79
C LYS A 682 -72.72 25.85 155.95
N ASP A 683 -73.42 26.24 154.89
CA ASP A 683 -74.50 27.23 154.95
C ASP A 683 -75.75 26.68 155.67
N LYS A 684 -76.03 25.38 155.54
CA LYS A 684 -77.04 24.67 156.33
C LYS A 684 -76.63 24.56 157.80
N GLN A 685 -75.39 24.18 158.10
CA GLN A 685 -74.85 24.13 159.46
C GLN A 685 -74.77 25.54 160.10
N ALA A 686 -74.51 26.58 159.32
CA ALA A 686 -74.56 27.97 159.78
C ALA A 686 -76.00 28.38 160.11
N LYS A 687 -76.99 27.98 159.30
CA LYS A 687 -78.42 28.14 159.64
C LYS A 687 -78.82 27.31 160.85
N GLU A 688 -78.38 26.07 160.98
CA GLU A 688 -78.64 25.24 162.15
C GLU A 688 -77.97 25.81 163.40
N LEU A 689 -76.77 26.39 163.31
CA LEU A 689 -76.10 27.08 164.42
C LEU A 689 -76.78 28.40 164.79
N GLU A 690 -77.35 29.12 163.84
CA GLU A 690 -78.12 30.34 164.11
C GLU A 690 -79.52 30.01 164.64
N ASP A 691 -80.19 28.97 164.14
CA ASP A 691 -81.42 28.40 164.72
C ASP A 691 -81.15 27.80 166.11
N ILE A 692 -79.97 27.23 166.35
CA ILE A 692 -79.51 26.81 167.68
C ILE A 692 -79.25 28.02 168.57
N ARG A 693 -78.70 29.14 168.09
CA ARG A 693 -78.57 30.39 168.88
C ARG A 693 -79.90 31.04 169.18
N ILE A 694 -80.82 31.06 168.22
CA ILE A 694 -82.19 31.56 168.39
C ILE A 694 -82.92 30.67 169.40
N ARG A 695 -82.81 29.33 169.27
CA ARG A 695 -83.25 28.39 170.30
C ARG A 695 -82.53 28.57 171.62
N GLU A 696 -81.22 28.86 171.66
CA GLU A 696 -80.47 29.01 172.90
C GLU A 696 -80.88 30.28 173.65
N ASN A 697 -81.11 31.40 172.96
CA ASN A 697 -81.66 32.60 173.55
C ASN A 697 -83.13 32.38 174.00
N HIS A 698 -83.95 31.75 173.17
CA HIS A 698 -85.33 31.41 173.55
C HIS A 698 -85.37 30.45 174.75
N LEU A 699 -84.49 29.45 174.79
CA LEU A 699 -84.31 28.49 175.88
C LEU A 699 -83.60 29.10 177.09
N LYS A 700 -82.79 30.16 176.99
CA LYS A 700 -82.27 30.93 178.13
C LYS A 700 -83.41 31.71 178.80
N THR A 701 -84.31 32.29 178.00
CA THR A 701 -85.55 32.88 178.51
C THR A 701 -86.44 31.80 179.14
N LEU A 702 -86.63 30.66 178.46
CA LEU A 702 -87.45 29.55 178.94
C LEU A 702 -86.87 28.86 180.18
N ASN A 703 -85.54 28.69 180.30
CA ASN A 703 -84.88 28.10 181.48
C ASN A 703 -84.92 29.01 182.72
N LYS A 704 -85.27 30.29 182.58
CA LYS A 704 -85.59 31.13 183.73
C LYS A 704 -86.92 30.70 184.36
N THR A 705 -87.90 30.30 183.53
CA THR A 705 -89.22 29.79 183.93
C THR A 705 -89.20 28.29 184.28
N LEU A 706 -88.50 27.47 183.48
CA LEU A 706 -88.39 26.02 183.67
C LEU A 706 -87.43 25.61 184.81
N LYS A 707 -86.74 26.57 185.46
CA LYS A 707 -86.11 26.33 186.77
C LYS A 707 -87.14 26.24 187.92
N GLU A 708 -88.31 26.83 187.73
CA GLU A 708 -89.45 26.71 188.64
C GLU A 708 -90.27 25.47 188.26
N GLU A 709 -90.54 25.30 186.96
CA GLU A 709 -91.07 24.05 186.40
C GLU A 709 -89.99 22.95 186.23
N VAL A 710 -89.55 22.50 187.41
CA VAL A 710 -89.40 21.08 187.71
C VAL A 710 -88.08 20.43 187.27
N ARG A 711 -87.24 19.85 188.14
CA ARG A 711 -87.45 19.27 189.50
C ARG A 711 -88.32 18.00 189.53
N LYS A 712 -88.66 17.47 188.34
CA LYS A 712 -89.03 16.07 188.00
C LYS A 712 -88.22 15.71 186.74
N LEU A 713 -87.99 14.43 186.43
CA LEU A 713 -87.49 13.92 185.14
C LEU A 713 -86.20 14.62 184.62
N SER A 714 -84.98 14.39 185.13
CA SER A 714 -84.36 13.18 185.68
C SER A 714 -84.07 12.03 184.67
N ARG A 715 -82.90 12.13 184.00
CA ARG A 715 -81.90 11.08 183.66
C ARG A 715 -82.00 10.29 182.32
N MET A 716 -80.79 9.89 181.85
CA MET A 716 -80.42 8.77 180.91
C MET A 716 -80.71 8.95 179.40
N SER A 717 -80.00 8.34 178.42
CA SER A 717 -78.66 7.66 178.31
C SER A 717 -78.34 7.37 176.80
N GLN A 718 -77.30 6.59 176.41
CA GLN A 718 -75.93 7.06 176.02
C GLN A 718 -75.16 5.99 175.18
N GLY A 719 -74.24 6.37 174.27
CA GLY A 719 -73.33 5.48 173.47
C GLY A 719 -73.84 5.09 172.05
N SER A 720 -73.17 4.32 171.16
CA SER A 720 -71.80 3.72 171.05
C SER A 720 -71.65 2.98 169.67
N GLU A 721 -70.55 2.74 168.92
CA GLU A 721 -69.23 3.40 168.66
C GLU A 721 -68.50 2.78 167.39
N PHE A 722 -67.16 2.62 167.37
CA PHE A 722 -66.16 2.25 166.31
C PHE A 722 -66.04 0.72 165.90
N SER A 723 -65.25 0.17 164.93
CA SER A 723 -64.53 0.60 163.67
C SER A 723 -63.61 -0.54 163.01
N VAL A 724 -63.08 -0.35 161.77
CA VAL A 724 -61.88 -1.00 161.05
C VAL A 724 -61.83 -2.55 160.78
N PRO A 725 -60.81 -3.20 160.07
CA PRO A 725 -59.71 -2.81 159.13
C PRO A 725 -59.33 -3.72 157.88
N SER A 726 -58.57 -3.15 156.89
CA SER A 726 -57.39 -3.60 156.07
C SER A 726 -57.04 -5.06 155.60
N ASN A 727 -56.59 -5.27 154.32
CA ASN A 727 -55.22 -5.82 153.92
C ASN A 727 -54.96 -6.31 152.44
N THR A 728 -53.94 -5.73 151.76
CA THR A 728 -52.79 -6.31 150.95
C THR A 728 -53.00 -7.30 149.71
N PRO A 729 -52.00 -8.07 149.14
CA PRO A 729 -51.38 -7.73 147.81
C PRO A 729 -51.00 -8.86 146.75
N ARG A 730 -50.57 -8.43 145.53
CA ARG A 730 -49.55 -9.00 144.55
C ARG A 730 -49.51 -10.51 144.13
N THR A 731 -49.62 -10.79 142.81
CA THR A 731 -48.96 -11.96 142.11
C THR A 731 -48.85 -11.89 140.55
N GLN A 732 -47.99 -12.73 139.94
CA GLN A 732 -47.93 -13.21 138.53
C GLN A 732 -47.80 -14.79 138.57
N PRO A 733 -47.29 -15.61 137.59
CA PRO A 733 -46.96 -15.45 136.13
C PRO A 733 -47.27 -16.65 135.15
N SER A 734 -47.22 -16.40 133.82
CA SER A 734 -46.76 -17.32 132.73
C SER A 734 -47.52 -18.69 132.52
N PRO A 735 -47.14 -19.66 131.62
CA PRO A 735 -46.03 -19.74 130.63
C PRO A 735 -46.31 -20.41 129.23
N THR A 736 -45.28 -20.41 128.34
CA THR A 736 -44.95 -21.41 127.26
C THR A 736 -45.85 -21.53 125.98
N HIS A 737 -45.42 -22.06 124.81
CA HIS A 737 -44.17 -22.78 124.40
C HIS A 737 -43.86 -22.69 122.86
N PHE A 738 -42.58 -22.97 122.50
CA PHE A 738 -42.03 -23.49 121.22
C PHE A 738 -41.73 -22.63 119.97
N THR A 739 -40.49 -22.81 119.49
CA THR A 739 -39.87 -22.57 118.17
C THR A 739 -39.81 -23.91 117.38
N PRO A 740 -39.20 -24.08 116.16
CA PRO A 740 -38.39 -23.17 115.33
C PRO A 740 -38.64 -23.25 113.78
N ALA A 741 -37.68 -22.68 113.01
CA ALA A 741 -37.22 -23.10 111.66
C ALA A 741 -37.74 -22.42 110.36
N THR A 742 -36.87 -21.54 109.83
CA THR A 742 -36.24 -21.66 108.48
C THR A 742 -37.09 -21.68 107.20
N THR A 743 -37.32 -20.49 106.60
CA THR A 743 -36.81 -20.07 105.26
C THR A 743 -37.14 -18.60 105.00
N ARG A 744 -36.12 -17.73 104.83
CA ARG A 744 -35.61 -17.15 103.56
C ARG A 744 -36.49 -16.08 102.89
N ASN A 745 -35.88 -14.90 102.71
CA ASN A 745 -35.97 -13.96 101.58
C ASN A 745 -37.40 -13.56 101.12
N ASP A 746 -37.91 -12.36 101.33
CA ASP A 746 -37.25 -11.03 101.34
C ASP A 746 -36.52 -10.69 100.03
N ARG A 747 -37.33 -10.33 99.01
CA ARG A 747 -37.17 -9.10 98.20
C ARG A 747 -38.30 -8.93 97.17
N SER A 748 -39.10 -7.90 97.36
CA SER A 748 -39.80 -7.12 96.31
C SER A 748 -38.77 -6.18 95.62
N PRO A 749 -39.09 -5.34 94.60
CA PRO A 749 -40.42 -4.92 94.12
C PRO A 749 -40.56 -4.85 92.58
N SER A 750 -41.23 -3.79 92.09
CA SER A 750 -41.35 -3.29 90.70
C SER A 750 -42.05 -4.16 89.64
N HIS A 751 -43.38 -4.01 89.61
CA HIS A 751 -44.13 -4.10 88.35
C HIS A 751 -43.66 -3.03 87.36
N PRO A 752 -43.63 -3.29 86.04
CA PRO A 752 -43.59 -2.23 85.05
C PRO A 752 -44.99 -1.58 84.89
N THR A 753 -45.01 -0.25 85.05
CA THR A 753 -45.91 0.73 84.40
C THR A 753 -47.34 0.29 83.99
N ALA A 754 -48.35 0.95 84.57
CA ALA A 754 -49.70 0.98 84.02
C ALA A 754 -50.35 2.37 84.12
N SER A 755 -51.18 2.68 83.11
CA SER A 755 -52.21 3.73 83.03
C SER A 755 -51.81 5.17 82.64
N ILE A 756 -52.70 5.76 81.82
CA ILE A 756 -52.95 7.20 81.56
C ILE A 756 -51.81 7.96 80.83
N SER A 757 -51.76 8.07 79.49
CA SER A 757 -52.73 8.59 78.49
C SER A 757 -52.63 10.10 78.22
N LEU A 758 -52.05 10.45 77.06
CA LEU A 758 -52.39 11.67 76.30
C LEU A 758 -51.95 11.50 74.82
N ASN A 759 -52.85 11.89 73.92
CA ASN A 759 -52.71 12.10 72.46
C ASN A 759 -52.42 10.90 71.52
N GLU A 760 -53.29 10.85 70.51
CA GLU A 760 -53.26 10.08 69.26
C GLU A 760 -52.21 10.66 68.26
N PRO A 761 -51.96 10.07 67.06
CA PRO A 761 -52.59 8.87 66.48
C PRO A 761 -51.61 7.80 65.94
N SER A 762 -52.13 6.60 65.70
CA SER A 762 -51.64 5.66 64.69
C SER A 762 -52.79 4.82 64.15
N VAL A 763 -52.97 4.81 62.82
CA VAL A 763 -54.25 4.48 62.18
C VAL A 763 -54.10 3.36 61.14
N SER A 764 -55.01 2.39 61.23
CA SER A 764 -55.39 1.33 60.28
C SER A 764 -54.39 0.84 59.22
N HIS A 765 -54.15 -0.48 59.21
CA HIS A 765 -53.73 -1.20 58.02
C HIS A 765 -54.82 -1.19 56.92
N SER A 766 -54.78 -0.23 56.00
CA SER A 766 -55.34 -0.29 54.63
C SER A 766 -54.86 0.92 53.80
N PRO A 767 -54.81 0.83 52.45
CA PRO A 767 -54.07 1.78 51.61
C PRO A 767 -54.81 3.12 51.41
N PRO A 768 -54.07 4.22 51.18
CA PRO A 768 -53.86 4.66 49.79
C PRO A 768 -52.48 5.26 49.47
N SER A 769 -52.24 5.50 48.17
CA SER A 769 -51.19 6.39 47.62
C SER A 769 -51.60 7.88 47.79
N PRO A 770 -50.77 8.94 47.55
CA PRO A 770 -50.28 9.23 46.18
C PRO A 770 -49.00 10.11 45.97
N VAL A 771 -48.62 10.25 44.70
CA VAL A 771 -47.77 11.27 44.04
C VAL A 771 -46.28 11.42 44.42
N ALA A 772 -45.43 10.75 43.63
CA ALA A 772 -44.34 11.44 42.92
C ALA A 772 -44.26 10.88 41.48
N LYS A 773 -44.47 11.75 40.49
CA LYS A 773 -44.53 11.43 39.05
C LYS A 773 -43.11 11.09 38.55
N SER A 774 -42.88 10.24 37.56
CA SER A 774 -43.76 9.79 36.46
C SER A 774 -43.56 8.32 36.08
N LYS A 775 -44.65 7.56 35.94
CA LYS A 775 -44.72 6.23 35.28
C LYS A 775 -45.91 6.16 34.32
N GLU A 776 -46.01 7.14 33.44
CA GLU A 776 -46.81 7.07 32.22
C GLU A 776 -45.84 6.85 31.04
N GLU A 777 -46.34 6.30 29.94
CA GLU A 777 -45.56 6.00 28.73
C GLU A 777 -44.45 4.92 28.84
N GLU A 778 -44.69 3.85 29.61
CA GLU A 778 -44.10 2.53 29.26
C GLU A 778 -44.86 1.96 28.05
N ILE A 779 -44.75 2.68 26.92
CA ILE A 779 -45.41 2.36 25.65
C ILE A 779 -44.94 0.99 25.19
N ASN A 780 -45.89 0.16 24.78
CA ASN A 780 -45.65 -1.22 24.37
C ASN A 780 -44.73 -1.26 23.13
N LEU A 781 -43.41 -1.32 23.35
CA LEU A 781 -42.38 -1.06 22.33
C LEU A 781 -42.48 -2.02 21.14
N GLU A 782 -42.98 -3.24 21.37
CA GLU A 782 -43.23 -4.22 20.33
C GLU A 782 -44.43 -3.85 19.44
N TYR A 783 -45.50 -3.28 20.00
CA TYR A 783 -46.60 -2.71 19.21
C TYR A 783 -46.12 -1.51 18.39
N LEU A 784 -45.38 -0.59 19.01
CA LEU A 784 -44.82 0.59 18.34
C LEU A 784 -43.87 0.20 17.19
N LYS A 785 -42.99 -0.78 17.42
CA LYS A 785 -42.09 -1.38 16.42
C LYS A 785 -42.87 -2.01 15.25
N ASN A 786 -43.94 -2.76 15.54
CA ASN A 786 -44.77 -3.39 14.51
C ASN A 786 -45.57 -2.36 13.69
N VAL A 787 -46.03 -1.26 14.31
CA VAL A 787 -46.64 -0.13 13.58
C VAL A 787 -45.61 0.57 12.70
N ILE A 788 -44.42 0.89 13.22
CA ILE A 788 -43.31 1.51 12.48
C ILE A 788 -42.92 0.65 11.26
N LEU A 789 -42.77 -0.66 11.42
CA LEU A 789 -42.50 -1.59 10.31
C LEU A 789 -43.58 -1.50 9.22
N LYS A 790 -44.85 -1.54 9.59
CA LYS A 790 -45.99 -1.50 8.65
C LYS A 790 -46.08 -0.18 7.86
N PHE A 791 -45.64 0.94 8.47
CA PHE A 791 -45.51 2.23 7.79
C PHE A 791 -44.22 2.37 6.96
N LEU A 792 -43.15 1.62 7.28
CA LEU A 792 -41.91 1.58 6.50
C LEU A 792 -42.03 0.69 5.25
N GLU A 793 -42.81 -0.39 5.32
CA GLU A 793 -43.13 -1.28 4.21
C GLU A 793 -43.82 -0.53 3.06
N ASN A 794 -44.81 0.31 3.37
CA ASN A 794 -45.56 1.07 2.39
C ASN A 794 -44.94 2.46 2.13
N LYS A 795 -44.30 2.62 0.96
CA LYS A 795 -43.55 3.84 0.61
C LYS A 795 -44.38 5.12 0.67
N SER A 796 -45.67 5.10 0.28
CA SER A 796 -46.51 6.31 0.22
C SER A 796 -46.85 6.90 1.60
N THR A 797 -46.83 6.09 2.66
CA THR A 797 -47.13 6.52 4.04
C THR A 797 -45.87 6.83 4.85
N ARG A 798 -44.67 6.54 4.33
CA ARG A 798 -43.40 6.68 5.04
C ARG A 798 -43.10 8.10 5.50
N SER A 799 -43.42 9.10 4.68
CA SER A 799 -43.23 10.52 5.01
C SER A 799 -44.09 10.97 6.20
N GLN A 800 -45.27 10.37 6.38
CA GLN A 800 -46.18 10.64 7.51
C GLN A 800 -45.64 10.09 8.84
N LEU A 801 -44.71 9.12 8.79
CA LEU A 801 -44.07 8.55 9.98
C LEU A 801 -42.92 9.42 10.50
N ILE A 802 -42.33 10.30 9.67
CA ILE A 802 -41.17 11.12 10.05
C ILE A 802 -41.47 12.06 11.24
N PRO A 803 -42.60 12.81 11.29
CA PRO A 803 -42.93 13.62 12.47
C PRO A 803 -43.01 12.82 13.77
N VAL A 804 -43.61 11.63 13.71
CA VAL A 804 -43.81 10.76 14.89
C VAL A 804 -42.47 10.19 15.38
N LEU A 805 -41.64 9.67 14.48
CA LEU A 805 -40.29 9.20 14.80
C LEU A 805 -39.38 10.33 15.30
N THR A 806 -39.54 11.54 14.74
CA THR A 806 -38.80 12.74 15.19
C THR A 806 -39.14 13.09 16.63
N MET A 807 -40.42 13.06 16.99
CA MET A 807 -40.89 13.38 18.35
C MET A 807 -40.48 12.31 19.37
N LEU A 808 -40.45 11.03 18.98
CA LEU A 808 -40.11 9.90 19.86
C LEU A 808 -38.59 9.69 20.03
N LEU A 809 -37.79 10.02 19.01
CA LEU A 809 -36.33 9.77 19.00
C LEU A 809 -35.49 11.06 19.05
N ASN A 810 -36.13 12.24 19.12
CA ASN A 810 -35.50 13.55 19.22
C ASN A 810 -34.44 13.83 18.14
N PHE A 811 -34.74 13.48 16.88
CA PHE A 811 -33.83 13.71 15.75
C PHE A 811 -33.48 15.18 15.55
N SER A 812 -32.23 15.46 15.18
CA SER A 812 -31.77 16.81 14.87
C SER A 812 -32.40 17.37 13.58
N PRO A 813 -32.47 18.70 13.40
CA PRO A 813 -32.98 19.33 12.16
C PRO A 813 -32.28 18.88 10.86
N GLU A 814 -31.04 18.40 10.93
CA GLU A 814 -30.34 17.83 9.77
C GLU A 814 -30.78 16.39 9.47
N GLU A 815 -30.98 15.57 10.51
CA GLU A 815 -31.45 14.19 10.36
C GLU A 815 -32.89 14.15 9.85
N ILE A 816 -33.75 15.04 10.35
CA ILE A 816 -35.12 15.24 9.83
C ILE A 816 -35.08 15.54 8.32
N LYS A 817 -34.22 16.46 7.87
CA LYS A 817 -34.04 16.78 6.44
C LYS A 817 -33.52 15.57 5.64
N ARG A 818 -32.58 14.80 6.18
CA ARG A 818 -32.05 13.58 5.54
C ARG A 818 -33.08 12.45 5.46
N LEU A 819 -34.02 12.38 6.41
CA LEU A 819 -35.14 11.43 6.38
C LEU A 819 -36.18 11.83 5.33
N TYR A 820 -36.58 13.11 5.27
CA TYR A 820 -37.51 13.61 4.23
C TYR A 820 -36.93 13.47 2.82
N ALA A 821 -35.60 13.56 2.65
CA ALA A 821 -34.93 13.31 1.36
C ALA A 821 -34.80 11.82 0.98
N LYS A 822 -35.30 10.88 1.80
CA LYS A 822 -35.20 9.43 1.60
C LYS A 822 -36.54 8.68 1.74
N ALA A 823 -37.62 9.38 2.04
CA ALA A 823 -38.96 8.80 2.20
C ALA A 823 -39.77 8.87 0.91
#